data_AF-A0A504XN08-F1
#
_entry.id   AF-A0A504XN08-F1
#
_cell.length_a   1.000
_cell.length_b   1.000
_cell.length_c   1.000
_cell.angle_alpha   90.00
_cell.angle_beta   90.00
_cell.angle_gamma   90.00
#
_symmetry.space_group_name_H-M   'P 1'
#
loop_
_entity.id
_entity.type
_entity.pdbx_description
1 polymer ?
#
loop_
_entity_poly.entity_id
_entity_poly.type
_entity_poly.pdbx_seq_one_letter_code
_entity_poly.pdbx_strand_id
1 'polypeptide(L)'
;MADGKTSASVVAVDAESAAKERDAAARAMLQDGGVSPVGKAQLLKKGLVHTVPYTLKVVVADPKEMEKAAADAEQVLQAAFQVVDTLLNNFNENSEVSRINRMPVGEEHQMSAALKHVMACCQKVYNSSRGAFDPAVGPLVRELREAAHKGKTVPAEHVNDLLSKCTLNASFSIDMNRGMIARKHADAMLDLGGVNKGYGIDYIVERLNSLGYNDVFFEWGGDVRASGKNQSNQPWAVGIVRPPALADIRTVVPEDKRSFIRVVRLNNEAIATSGDYENLIEGPGSKVYSSTFDPASKNLLEPTEADMAQVSVKCYSCMYADALATAALLKNDPAAVRRMLDNWRYVRDTVTDYTTYTREGERVAKMLEIATEDAEMRAKRIKGSLPARVIIVGGGLAGCSAAIEAANCGAQVILLEKEPKLGGNSAKATSGINAWGTRAQAKQGVMDGGKFFERDTHRSGKGGNCDPCLVKTLSVKSSDAVKWLSELGVPLTVLSQLGGASRKRCHRAPDKSDGTPVPVGFTIMKTLENHIVNNLSRHVTVMTGITVTALESTSRVRPDGVLVKHVTGVRLIQASGQSMVLNADAVVLATGGFSNDHTPNSLLQQYAPQLSSFPTTNGVWATGDGVKMASKLGVTLVDMDKVQLHPTGLLDPKDPSNRTKYLGPEALRGSGGVLLNKNGERFVNELDLRSVVSQAIIAQDNVYPGSGGSKFAYCVLNETAAKLFGKNFLGFYWNRLGLFQKVDSVAGLAKLIGCPEANVMATLKQYEELSSKKLNPCPLTGKNVFPCVLGTQGPYYVALVTPSIHYTMGGCLISPSAEMQTIDNSGVTPVRRPILGLFGAGEVTGGVHGGNRLGGNSLLECVVFGKIAGDRAATILQKKSTGLSTTEWSTVVLREVREGGVYGAGSRVLRFNMPGALQRTGLALGQFIGIRGDWDGHRLIGYYSPITLPDDVGVIGILARADKGRLAEWISALQPGDAVEMKACGGLIIERRFADRHFFFRGHKIRKLALIGGGTGVAPMLQIVRAAVKKPFVDSIESIQFIYAAEDVSELTYRTLLESYEKEYGSEKFKCHFVLNNPPAQWTDGVGFVDTALLRSAVQAPSNDLLVAICGPPIMQRAVKGALKGLGYNMNLVRTVDETEPTSAKI
;
A
#
# COMPACT_ATOMS: atom_id res chain seq x y z
N MET A 1 39.44 11.54 6.10
CA MET A 1 38.99 10.20 6.54
C MET A 1 37.62 9.97 5.95
N ALA A 2 37.55 8.99 5.07
CA ALA A 2 36.37 8.61 4.30
C ALA A 2 36.00 7.18 4.70
N ASP A 3 34.79 6.98 5.22
CA ASP A 3 34.18 5.66 5.38
C ASP A 3 32.66 5.74 5.10
N GLY A 4 32.31 6.34 3.97
CA GLY A 4 30.96 6.29 3.40
C GLY A 4 30.73 5.02 2.59
N LYS A 5 30.63 3.86 3.24
CA LYS A 5 30.15 2.63 2.60
C LYS A 5 28.68 2.39 2.96
N THR A 6 27.77 3.00 2.19
CA THR A 6 26.37 2.57 2.10
C THR A 6 25.90 2.59 0.63
N SER A 7 25.05 1.62 0.32
CA SER A 7 24.67 1.06 -0.96
C SER A 7 23.99 2.05 -1.94
N ALA A 8 24.47 2.02 -3.19
CA ALA A 8 23.77 2.33 -4.45
C ALA A 8 23.31 3.76 -4.79
N SER A 9 24.21 4.75 -4.65
CA SER A 9 24.23 5.98 -5.47
C SER A 9 25.55 6.74 -5.25
N VAL A 10 26.60 6.36 -5.99
CA VAL A 10 27.87 7.11 -5.98
C VAL A 10 27.69 8.34 -6.86
N VAL A 11 27.51 9.52 -6.25
CA VAL A 11 27.86 10.77 -6.95
C VAL A 11 29.38 10.75 -7.05
N ALA A 12 29.86 10.37 -8.22
CA ALA A 12 31.27 10.15 -8.44
C ALA A 12 32.00 11.50 -8.46
N VAL A 13 32.97 11.66 -7.56
CA VAL A 13 34.04 12.66 -7.72
C VAL A 13 35.05 12.20 -8.79
N ASP A 14 34.99 10.91 -9.16
CA ASP A 14 35.72 10.22 -10.24
C ASP A 14 34.85 9.08 -10.82
N ALA A 15 34.31 9.27 -12.02
CA ALA A 15 33.34 8.37 -12.67
C ALA A 15 33.93 6.98 -12.98
N GLU A 16 35.23 6.90 -13.26
CA GLU A 16 35.88 5.67 -13.70
C GLU A 16 36.09 4.70 -12.53
N SER A 17 36.51 5.20 -11.37
CA SER A 17 36.64 4.39 -10.13
C SER A 17 35.28 3.87 -9.66
N ALA A 18 34.24 4.70 -9.71
CA ALA A 18 32.88 4.30 -9.32
C ALA A 18 32.30 3.21 -10.26
N ALA A 19 32.61 3.27 -11.55
CA ALA A 19 32.23 2.24 -12.51
C ALA A 19 32.93 0.90 -12.21
N LYS A 20 34.23 0.92 -11.90
CA LYS A 20 35.00 -0.30 -11.54
C LYS A 20 34.48 -0.97 -10.27
N GLU A 21 34.16 -0.20 -9.21
CA GLU A 21 33.60 -0.76 -7.98
C GLU A 21 32.19 -1.36 -8.18
N ARG A 22 31.32 -0.67 -8.93
CA ARG A 22 29.99 -1.20 -9.29
C ARG A 22 30.11 -2.50 -10.07
N ASP A 23 31.03 -2.56 -11.02
CA ASP A 23 31.22 -3.74 -11.85
C ASP A 23 31.73 -4.94 -11.05
N ALA A 24 32.70 -4.72 -10.14
CA ALA A 24 33.19 -5.76 -9.24
C ALA A 24 32.07 -6.29 -8.32
N ALA A 25 31.26 -5.41 -7.72
CA ALA A 25 30.12 -5.79 -6.89
C ALA A 25 29.04 -6.52 -7.70
N ALA A 26 28.75 -6.05 -8.93
CA ALA A 26 27.78 -6.68 -9.82
C ALA A 26 28.21 -8.10 -10.19
N ARG A 27 29.48 -8.29 -10.58
CA ARG A 27 30.04 -9.61 -10.89
C ARG A 27 29.97 -10.55 -9.70
N ALA A 28 30.28 -10.07 -8.49
CA ALA A 28 30.12 -10.87 -7.28
C ALA A 28 28.66 -11.32 -7.04
N MET A 29 27.67 -10.46 -7.36
CA MET A 29 26.25 -10.79 -7.22
C MET A 29 25.71 -11.72 -8.33
N LEU A 30 26.31 -11.68 -9.52
CA LEU A 30 25.90 -12.47 -10.69
C LEU A 30 26.56 -13.86 -10.76
N GLN A 31 27.52 -14.16 -9.88
CA GLN A 31 28.11 -15.50 -9.77
C GLN A 31 27.07 -16.50 -9.24
N ASP A 32 26.45 -17.26 -10.14
CA ASP A 32 25.49 -18.35 -9.84
C ASP A 32 26.15 -19.63 -9.28
N GLY A 33 27.39 -19.56 -8.79
CA GLY A 33 28.31 -20.70 -8.63
C GLY A 33 28.51 -21.27 -7.22
N GLY A 34 27.63 -20.98 -6.25
CA GLY A 34 27.74 -21.60 -4.93
C GLY A 34 27.44 -23.10 -4.97
N VAL A 35 28.14 -23.90 -4.15
CA VAL A 35 27.80 -25.33 -3.93
C VAL A 35 26.35 -25.40 -3.45
N SER A 36 25.52 -26.19 -4.12
CA SER A 36 24.12 -26.36 -3.73
C SER A 36 24.06 -26.94 -2.30
N PRO A 37 23.45 -26.26 -1.32
CA PRO A 37 23.37 -26.78 0.05
C PRO A 37 22.40 -27.98 0.17
N VAL A 38 21.65 -28.28 -0.89
CA VAL A 38 20.63 -29.34 -0.99
C VAL A 38 20.75 -29.93 -2.39
N GLY A 39 20.72 -31.26 -2.58
CA GLY A 39 21.00 -31.96 -3.86
C GLY A 39 20.11 -31.68 -5.09
N LYS A 40 19.64 -30.44 -5.29
CA LYS A 40 19.00 -29.92 -6.49
C LYS A 40 19.98 -29.90 -7.68
N ALA A 41 19.47 -30.07 -8.88
CA ALA A 41 20.24 -29.95 -10.12
C ALA A 41 19.67 -28.85 -11.02
N GLN A 42 20.49 -28.29 -11.92
CA GLN A 42 20.10 -27.19 -12.82
C GLN A 42 20.29 -27.58 -14.28
N LEU A 43 19.21 -27.52 -15.06
CA LEU A 43 19.25 -27.54 -16.52
C LEU A 43 19.70 -26.17 -17.03
N LEU A 44 20.61 -26.13 -18.00
CA LEU A 44 20.99 -24.93 -18.76
C LEU A 44 20.84 -25.22 -20.26
N LYS A 45 20.01 -24.44 -20.95
CA LYS A 45 19.91 -24.43 -22.41
C LYS A 45 20.22 -23.04 -22.94
N LYS A 46 21.02 -22.98 -24.00
CA LYS A 46 21.32 -21.76 -24.76
C LYS A 46 21.07 -22.04 -26.24
N GLY A 47 20.62 -21.04 -26.97
CA GLY A 47 20.42 -21.15 -28.41
C GLY A 47 20.14 -19.80 -29.07
N LEU A 48 19.78 -19.86 -30.35
CA LEU A 48 19.48 -18.69 -31.18
C LEU A 48 18.15 -18.93 -31.90
N VAL A 49 17.23 -17.96 -31.85
CA VAL A 49 15.96 -17.99 -32.58
C VAL A 49 15.69 -16.62 -33.18
N HIS A 50 15.36 -16.58 -34.48
CA HIS A 50 15.21 -15.34 -35.26
C HIS A 50 16.41 -14.38 -35.10
N THR A 51 17.64 -14.92 -35.05
CA THR A 51 18.91 -14.19 -34.80
C THR A 51 19.09 -13.60 -33.39
N VAL A 52 18.16 -13.87 -32.48
CA VAL A 52 18.20 -13.39 -31.08
C VAL A 52 18.62 -14.54 -30.14
N PRO A 53 19.65 -14.35 -29.29
CA PRO A 53 20.09 -15.38 -28.35
C PRO A 53 19.09 -15.57 -27.21
N TYR A 54 18.99 -16.79 -26.70
CA TYR A 54 18.21 -17.10 -25.50
C TYR A 54 19.00 -17.95 -24.51
N THR A 55 18.65 -17.81 -23.23
CA THR A 55 19.15 -18.63 -22.13
C THR A 55 17.99 -19.11 -21.26
N LEU A 56 17.86 -20.44 -21.09
CA LEU A 56 16.92 -21.06 -20.17
C LEU A 56 17.68 -21.77 -19.03
N LYS A 57 17.29 -21.50 -17.79
CA LYS A 57 17.70 -22.28 -16.61
C LYS A 57 16.47 -22.84 -15.91
N VAL A 58 16.49 -24.12 -15.54
CA VAL A 58 15.44 -24.77 -14.75
C VAL A 58 16.08 -25.53 -13.61
N VAL A 59 15.68 -25.25 -12.37
CA VAL A 59 16.15 -26.00 -11.19
C VAL A 59 15.14 -27.10 -10.86
N VAL A 60 15.62 -28.33 -10.78
CA VAL A 60 14.83 -29.50 -10.39
C VAL A 60 15.22 -29.98 -9.00
N ALA A 61 14.25 -30.49 -8.25
CA ALA A 61 14.46 -30.93 -6.87
C ALA A 61 15.24 -32.26 -6.80
N ASP A 62 14.99 -33.17 -7.73
CA ASP A 62 15.66 -34.46 -7.86
C ASP A 62 16.43 -34.51 -9.19
N PRO A 63 17.76 -34.75 -9.19
CA PRO A 63 18.54 -34.92 -10.41
C PRO A 63 17.99 -35.98 -11.39
N LYS A 64 17.22 -36.97 -10.92
CA LYS A 64 16.57 -37.98 -11.77
C LYS A 64 15.50 -37.39 -12.69
N GLU A 65 14.94 -36.22 -12.36
CA GLU A 65 13.94 -35.54 -13.19
C GLU A 65 14.56 -34.73 -14.34
N MET A 66 15.90 -34.66 -14.42
CA MET A 66 16.61 -33.80 -15.38
C MET A 66 16.28 -34.12 -16.84
N GLU A 67 16.20 -35.40 -17.20
CA GLU A 67 15.91 -35.83 -18.57
C GLU A 67 14.49 -35.43 -18.99
N LYS A 68 13.51 -35.65 -18.12
CA LYS A 68 12.13 -35.20 -18.32
C LYS A 68 12.05 -33.67 -18.42
N ALA A 69 12.72 -32.95 -17.52
CA ALA A 69 12.75 -31.49 -17.53
C ALA A 69 13.36 -30.94 -18.83
N ALA A 70 14.39 -31.60 -19.38
CA ALA A 70 14.99 -31.22 -20.64
C ALA A 70 14.03 -31.42 -21.84
N ALA A 71 13.29 -32.53 -21.87
CA ALA A 71 12.30 -32.82 -22.91
C ALA A 71 11.10 -31.85 -22.84
N ASP A 72 10.53 -31.64 -21.64
CA ASP A 72 9.44 -30.70 -21.40
C ASP A 72 9.86 -29.27 -21.80
N ALA A 73 11.09 -28.86 -21.45
CA ALA A 73 11.63 -27.56 -21.81
C ALA A 73 11.76 -27.37 -23.32
N GLU A 74 12.25 -28.38 -24.05
CA GLU A 74 12.36 -28.31 -25.51
C GLU A 74 10.99 -28.13 -26.18
N GLN A 75 10.00 -28.91 -25.75
CA GLN A 75 8.64 -28.82 -26.28
C GLN A 75 8.01 -27.44 -26.02
N VAL A 76 8.21 -26.89 -24.82
CA VAL A 76 7.70 -25.56 -24.45
C VAL A 76 8.38 -24.47 -25.27
N LEU A 77 9.71 -24.53 -25.45
CA LEU A 77 10.46 -23.58 -26.27
C LEU A 77 9.96 -23.59 -27.71
N GLN A 78 9.87 -24.77 -28.33
CA GLN A 78 9.40 -24.92 -29.71
C GLN A 78 7.99 -24.33 -29.89
N ALA A 79 7.06 -24.67 -28.98
CA ALA A 79 5.70 -24.16 -29.03
C ALA A 79 5.65 -22.63 -28.86
N ALA A 80 6.45 -22.06 -27.95
CA ALA A 80 6.49 -20.63 -27.70
C ALA A 80 6.98 -19.84 -28.93
N PHE A 81 8.10 -20.28 -29.51
CA PHE A 81 8.66 -19.63 -30.69
C PHE A 81 7.73 -19.76 -31.90
N GLN A 82 7.08 -20.91 -32.08
CA GLN A 82 6.08 -21.09 -33.13
C GLN A 82 4.87 -20.15 -32.95
N VAL A 83 4.38 -19.97 -31.71
CA VAL A 83 3.29 -19.04 -31.42
C VAL A 83 3.68 -17.59 -31.76
N VAL A 84 4.89 -17.17 -31.36
CA VAL A 84 5.38 -15.81 -31.68
C VAL A 84 5.50 -15.64 -33.19
N ASP A 85 6.11 -16.61 -33.89
CA ASP A 85 6.34 -16.52 -35.32
C ASP A 85 5.05 -16.55 -36.16
N THR A 86 4.13 -17.46 -35.84
CA THR A 86 2.91 -17.66 -36.64
C THR A 86 1.77 -16.70 -36.30
N LEU A 87 1.81 -16.02 -35.14
CA LEU A 87 0.73 -15.11 -34.73
C LEU A 87 1.20 -13.65 -34.62
N LEU A 88 2.39 -13.39 -34.07
CA LEU A 88 2.80 -12.05 -33.61
C LEU A 88 3.93 -11.42 -34.42
N ASN A 89 4.61 -12.19 -35.30
CA ASN A 89 5.75 -11.73 -36.09
C ASN A 89 5.29 -11.03 -37.38
N ASN A 90 5.53 -9.73 -37.51
CA ASN A 90 5.19 -8.96 -38.71
C ASN A 90 6.13 -9.20 -39.91
N PHE A 91 7.25 -9.89 -39.71
CA PHE A 91 8.15 -10.31 -40.79
C PHE A 91 7.76 -11.65 -41.41
N ASN A 92 7.01 -12.49 -40.70
CA ASN A 92 6.43 -13.70 -41.27
C ASN A 92 5.16 -13.32 -42.04
N GLU A 93 5.20 -13.41 -43.37
CA GLU A 93 4.06 -13.07 -44.23
C GLU A 93 2.80 -13.89 -43.87
N ASN A 94 2.97 -15.12 -43.39
CA ASN A 94 1.87 -16.00 -43.03
C ASN A 94 1.38 -15.80 -41.58
N SER A 95 1.91 -14.83 -40.84
CA SER A 95 1.46 -14.61 -39.47
C SER A 95 0.05 -14.00 -39.40
N GLU A 96 -0.64 -14.19 -38.28
CA GLU A 96 -1.95 -13.56 -38.04
C GLU A 96 -1.89 -12.03 -38.17
N VAL A 97 -0.89 -11.39 -37.57
CA VAL A 97 -0.67 -9.93 -37.68
C VAL A 97 -0.44 -9.51 -39.13
N SER A 98 0.40 -10.23 -39.88
CA SER A 98 0.66 -9.94 -41.29
C SER A 98 -0.58 -10.09 -42.17
N ARG A 99 -1.45 -11.07 -41.87
CA ARG A 99 -2.76 -11.19 -42.54
C ARG A 99 -3.65 -9.99 -42.25
N ILE A 100 -3.81 -9.61 -40.97
CA ILE A 100 -4.60 -8.43 -40.57
C ILE A 100 -4.10 -7.18 -41.29
N ASN A 101 -2.78 -7.00 -41.40
CA ASN A 101 -2.16 -5.87 -42.09
C ASN A 101 -2.50 -5.78 -43.59
N ARG A 102 -2.95 -6.88 -44.21
CA ARG A 102 -3.32 -6.96 -45.64
C ARG A 102 -4.81 -7.14 -45.88
N MET A 103 -5.63 -7.23 -44.82
CA MET A 103 -7.08 -7.38 -44.98
C MET A 103 -7.72 -6.15 -45.66
N PRO A 104 -8.84 -6.33 -46.38
CA PRO A 104 -9.69 -5.24 -46.83
C PRO A 104 -10.12 -4.32 -45.69
N VAL A 105 -10.28 -3.02 -46.00
CA VAL A 105 -10.74 -2.02 -45.03
C VAL A 105 -12.17 -2.34 -44.59
N GLY A 106 -12.44 -2.30 -43.28
CA GLY A 106 -13.74 -2.57 -42.68
C GLY A 106 -14.05 -4.05 -42.42
N GLU A 107 -13.24 -4.99 -42.91
CA GLU A 107 -13.44 -6.42 -42.64
C GLU A 107 -13.01 -6.79 -41.21
N GLU A 108 -13.90 -7.45 -40.46
CA GLU A 108 -13.62 -7.88 -39.08
C GLU A 108 -12.86 -9.22 -39.05
N HIS A 109 -11.76 -9.27 -38.30
CA HIS A 109 -10.99 -10.47 -37.99
C HIS A 109 -11.18 -10.91 -36.53
N GLN A 110 -11.42 -12.20 -36.29
CA GLN A 110 -11.44 -12.76 -34.94
C GLN A 110 -10.01 -13.01 -34.46
N MET A 111 -9.54 -12.20 -33.51
CA MET A 111 -8.22 -12.34 -32.94
C MET A 111 -8.06 -13.69 -32.22
N SER A 112 -6.92 -14.34 -32.42
CA SER A 112 -6.48 -15.45 -31.58
C SER A 112 -6.37 -15.03 -30.11
N ALA A 113 -6.38 -16.01 -29.20
CA ALA A 113 -6.22 -15.74 -27.77
C ALA A 113 -4.91 -15.00 -27.45
N ALA A 114 -3.83 -15.35 -28.16
CA ALA A 114 -2.53 -14.71 -28.01
C ALA A 114 -2.56 -13.25 -28.49
N LEU A 115 -3.04 -13.00 -29.71
CA LEU A 115 -3.13 -11.66 -30.26
C LEU A 115 -4.06 -10.77 -29.43
N LYS A 116 -5.21 -11.29 -29.00
CA LYS A 116 -6.12 -10.57 -28.10
C LYS A 116 -5.43 -10.16 -26.80
N HIS A 117 -4.59 -11.02 -26.22
CA HIS A 117 -3.84 -10.69 -25.01
C HIS A 117 -2.81 -9.57 -25.28
N VAL A 118 -2.07 -9.67 -26.38
CA VAL A 118 -1.08 -8.64 -26.78
C VAL A 118 -1.76 -7.31 -27.07
N MET A 119 -2.88 -7.28 -27.80
CA MET A 119 -3.62 -6.05 -28.09
C MET A 119 -4.19 -5.39 -26.82
N ALA A 120 -4.56 -6.17 -25.80
CA ALA A 120 -4.94 -5.63 -24.49
C ALA A 120 -3.76 -4.90 -23.80
N CYS A 121 -2.54 -5.42 -23.95
CA CYS A 121 -1.32 -4.75 -23.50
C CYS A 121 -1.11 -3.44 -24.27
N CYS A 122 -1.09 -3.51 -25.60
CA CYS A 122 -0.86 -2.36 -26.47
C CYS A 122 -1.83 -1.21 -26.19
N GLN A 123 -3.15 -1.47 -26.15
CA GLN A 123 -4.14 -0.43 -25.90
C GLN A 123 -3.94 0.25 -24.54
N LYS A 124 -3.59 -0.53 -23.51
CA LYS A 124 -3.38 -0.03 -22.14
C LYS A 124 -2.11 0.82 -22.06
N VAL A 125 -1.00 0.34 -22.63
CA VAL A 125 0.27 1.08 -22.64
C VAL A 125 0.14 2.34 -23.49
N TYR A 126 -0.44 2.26 -24.70
CA TYR A 126 -0.75 3.39 -25.57
C TYR A 126 -1.52 4.50 -24.84
N ASN A 127 -2.63 4.15 -24.18
CA ASN A 127 -3.44 5.12 -23.44
C ASN A 127 -2.67 5.72 -22.26
N SER A 128 -1.94 4.90 -21.49
CA SER A 128 -1.20 5.37 -20.31
C SER A 128 0.01 6.23 -20.66
N SER A 129 0.65 5.96 -21.81
CA SER A 129 1.82 6.67 -22.32
C SER A 129 1.43 7.86 -23.18
N ARG A 130 0.13 8.10 -23.41
CA ARG A 130 -0.39 9.14 -24.31
C ARG A 130 0.18 9.02 -25.74
N GLY A 131 0.22 7.79 -26.25
CA GLY A 131 0.67 7.49 -27.61
C GLY A 131 2.18 7.40 -27.82
N ALA A 132 3.00 7.48 -26.76
CA ALA A 132 4.45 7.29 -26.90
C ALA A 132 4.79 5.85 -27.34
N PHE A 133 3.98 4.86 -26.98
CA PHE A 133 4.02 3.52 -27.54
C PHE A 133 2.76 3.30 -28.36
N ASP A 134 2.90 3.17 -29.67
CA ASP A 134 1.78 2.96 -30.59
C ASP A 134 2.15 1.85 -31.59
N PRO A 135 1.47 0.68 -31.56
CA PRO A 135 1.75 -0.39 -32.50
C PRO A 135 1.29 -0.09 -33.94
N ALA A 136 0.57 1.01 -34.19
CA ALA A 136 0.07 1.36 -35.53
C ALA A 136 1.04 2.22 -36.37
N VAL A 137 2.21 2.59 -35.82
CA VAL A 137 3.23 3.39 -36.52
C VAL A 137 4.05 2.60 -37.55
N GLY A 138 3.74 1.32 -37.73
CA GLY A 138 4.45 0.43 -38.65
C GLY A 138 4.66 0.99 -40.07
N PRO A 139 3.68 1.64 -40.73
CA PRO A 139 3.87 2.21 -42.07
C PRO A 139 4.97 3.27 -42.09
N LEU A 140 4.94 4.16 -41.09
CA LEU A 140 5.91 5.23 -40.94
C LEU A 140 7.31 4.68 -40.63
N VAL A 141 7.42 3.72 -39.72
CA VAL A 141 8.69 3.04 -39.41
C VAL A 141 9.28 2.40 -40.66
N ARG A 142 8.46 1.67 -41.45
CA ARG A 142 8.93 1.01 -42.68
C ARG A 142 9.50 2.01 -43.68
N GLU A 143 8.78 3.10 -43.95
CA GLU A 143 9.24 4.11 -44.91
C GLU A 143 10.50 4.84 -44.43
N LEU A 144 10.56 5.21 -43.15
CA LEU A 144 11.76 5.85 -42.58
C LEU A 144 12.97 4.92 -42.63
N ARG A 145 12.79 3.62 -42.33
CA ARG A 145 13.86 2.62 -42.45
C ARG A 145 14.31 2.48 -43.89
N GLU A 146 13.39 2.32 -44.85
CA GLU A 146 13.75 2.20 -46.27
C GLU A 146 14.47 3.45 -46.80
N ALA A 147 14.04 4.64 -46.39
CA ALA A 147 14.71 5.88 -46.74
C ALA A 147 16.12 5.94 -46.16
N ALA A 148 16.29 5.59 -44.87
CA ALA A 148 17.59 5.57 -44.20
C ALA A 148 18.58 4.61 -44.89
N HIS A 149 18.17 3.37 -45.19
CA HIS A 149 19.00 2.40 -45.92
C HIS A 149 19.43 2.89 -47.31
N LYS A 150 18.61 3.73 -47.95
CA LYS A 150 18.91 4.35 -49.25
C LYS A 150 19.71 5.66 -49.11
N GLY A 151 20.10 6.05 -47.89
CA GLY A 151 20.79 7.32 -47.62
C GLY A 151 19.91 8.55 -47.89
N LYS A 152 18.58 8.43 -47.79
CA LYS A 152 17.59 9.48 -48.06
C LYS A 152 16.79 9.84 -46.81
N THR A 153 16.09 10.98 -46.86
CA THR A 153 15.11 11.42 -45.86
C THR A 153 13.71 11.41 -46.45
N VAL A 154 12.70 11.12 -45.63
CA VAL A 154 11.28 11.19 -46.03
C VAL A 154 10.81 12.65 -45.92
N PRO A 155 10.03 13.19 -46.89
CA PRO A 155 9.49 14.55 -46.80
C PRO A 155 8.61 14.77 -45.55
N ALA A 156 8.78 15.90 -44.88
CA ALA A 156 8.08 16.20 -43.63
C ALA A 156 6.55 16.22 -43.78
N GLU A 157 6.03 16.68 -44.92
CA GLU A 157 4.59 16.67 -45.22
C GLU A 157 4.03 15.25 -45.25
N HIS A 158 4.76 14.31 -45.86
CA HIS A 158 4.36 12.90 -45.92
C HIS A 158 4.42 12.23 -44.55
N VAL A 159 5.45 12.52 -43.75
CA VAL A 159 5.55 12.07 -42.36
C VAL A 159 4.37 12.57 -41.53
N ASN A 160 3.99 13.85 -41.69
CA ASN A 160 2.85 14.42 -40.98
C ASN A 160 1.50 13.81 -41.42
N ASP A 161 1.34 13.52 -42.71
CA ASP A 161 0.15 12.86 -43.24
C ASP A 161 -0.02 11.46 -42.62
N LEU A 162 1.03 10.65 -42.66
CA LEU A 162 1.05 9.32 -42.04
C LEU A 162 0.81 9.41 -40.52
N LEU A 163 1.47 10.33 -39.81
CA LEU A 163 1.27 10.51 -38.36
C LEU A 163 -0.18 10.83 -37.99
N SER A 164 -0.89 11.60 -38.82
CA SER A 164 -2.28 11.96 -38.56
C SER A 164 -3.26 10.79 -38.69
N LYS A 165 -2.89 9.73 -39.42
CA LYS A 165 -3.74 8.57 -39.74
C LYS A 165 -3.29 7.28 -39.04
N CYS A 166 -1.99 7.08 -38.88
CA CYS A 166 -1.34 5.87 -38.36
C CYS A 166 -1.22 5.88 -36.84
N THR A 167 -2.35 6.03 -36.15
CA THR A 167 -2.44 5.82 -34.70
C THR A 167 -3.38 4.68 -34.36
N LEU A 168 -3.18 3.98 -33.24
CA LEU A 168 -3.96 2.79 -32.89
C LEU A 168 -5.48 2.99 -33.05
N ASN A 169 -6.01 4.11 -32.54
CA ASN A 169 -7.45 4.40 -32.59
C ASN A 169 -7.92 4.87 -33.98
N ALA A 170 -7.07 5.51 -34.78
CA ALA A 170 -7.40 5.98 -36.12
C ALA A 170 -7.29 4.85 -37.17
N SER A 171 -6.35 3.93 -36.96
CA SER A 171 -6.06 2.82 -37.89
C SER A 171 -6.94 1.60 -37.68
N PHE A 172 -7.38 1.32 -36.45
CA PHE A 172 -8.12 0.10 -36.13
C PHE A 172 -9.43 0.33 -35.37
N SER A 173 -10.42 -0.52 -35.65
CA SER A 173 -11.58 -0.76 -34.79
C SER A 173 -11.31 -2.02 -33.99
N ILE A 174 -11.24 -1.92 -32.65
CA ILE A 174 -10.89 -3.04 -31.77
C ILE A 174 -12.02 -3.24 -30.76
N ASP A 175 -12.68 -4.40 -30.83
CA ASP A 175 -13.65 -4.83 -29.83
C ASP A 175 -13.02 -5.92 -28.96
N MET A 176 -12.56 -5.54 -27.76
CA MET A 176 -11.96 -6.48 -26.81
C MET A 176 -12.96 -7.47 -26.21
N ASN A 177 -14.26 -7.16 -26.20
CA ASN A 177 -15.27 -8.08 -25.67
C ASN A 177 -15.53 -9.21 -26.67
N ARG A 178 -15.81 -8.86 -27.93
CA ARG A 178 -15.97 -9.83 -29.03
C ARG A 178 -14.64 -10.44 -29.47
N GLY A 179 -13.52 -9.78 -29.20
CA GLY A 179 -12.19 -10.17 -29.66
C GLY A 179 -11.99 -9.91 -31.16
N MET A 180 -12.62 -8.86 -31.70
CA MET A 180 -12.57 -8.53 -33.13
C MET A 180 -11.65 -7.35 -33.38
N ILE A 181 -11.00 -7.34 -34.55
CA ILE A 181 -10.21 -6.21 -35.05
C ILE A 181 -10.49 -5.97 -36.54
N ALA A 182 -10.59 -4.70 -36.96
CA ALA A 182 -10.76 -4.33 -38.36
C ALA A 182 -9.91 -3.09 -38.71
N ARG A 183 -9.43 -3.02 -39.95
CA ARG A 183 -8.70 -1.85 -40.47
C ARG A 183 -9.67 -0.73 -40.83
N LYS A 184 -9.29 0.52 -40.58
CA LYS A 184 -10.10 1.71 -40.93
C LYS A 184 -9.66 2.42 -42.22
N HIS A 185 -8.43 2.19 -42.67
CA HIS A 185 -7.90 2.75 -43.93
C HIS A 185 -6.80 1.84 -44.50
N ALA A 186 -6.42 2.10 -45.76
CA ALA A 186 -5.52 1.24 -46.55
C ALA A 186 -4.08 1.18 -46.03
N ASP A 187 -3.64 2.17 -45.26
CA ASP A 187 -2.29 2.22 -44.67
C ASP A 187 -2.23 1.59 -43.27
N ALA A 188 -3.36 1.23 -42.66
CA ALA A 188 -3.39 0.71 -41.29
C ALA A 188 -2.56 -0.57 -41.15
N MET A 189 -1.49 -0.56 -40.33
CA MET A 189 -0.58 -1.69 -40.13
C MET A 189 -0.14 -1.80 -38.67
N LEU A 190 -0.21 -3.01 -38.10
CA LEU A 190 0.32 -3.34 -36.79
C LEU A 190 1.79 -3.75 -36.86
N ASP A 191 2.59 -3.19 -35.95
CA ASP A 191 3.94 -3.58 -35.59
C ASP A 191 3.97 -3.92 -34.09
N LEU A 192 4.31 -5.18 -33.77
CA LEU A 192 4.33 -5.70 -32.41
C LEU A 192 5.76 -5.94 -31.90
N GLY A 193 6.78 -5.34 -32.53
CA GLY A 193 8.18 -5.56 -32.20
C GLY A 193 8.57 -5.19 -30.76
N GLY A 194 7.90 -4.21 -30.14
CA GLY A 194 8.14 -3.80 -28.76
C GLY A 194 7.27 -4.52 -27.70
N VAL A 195 6.72 -5.70 -28.02
CA VAL A 195 5.84 -6.45 -27.10
C VAL A 195 5.85 -7.96 -27.32
N ASN A 196 6.13 -8.42 -28.54
CA ASN A 196 6.04 -9.84 -28.92
C ASN A 196 7.09 -10.73 -28.22
N LYS A 197 8.32 -10.24 -28.04
CA LYS A 197 9.39 -10.94 -27.31
C LYS A 197 8.99 -11.15 -25.85
N GLY A 198 8.56 -10.08 -25.18
CA GLY A 198 8.06 -10.15 -23.81
C GLY A 198 6.90 -11.15 -23.64
N TYR A 199 5.99 -11.25 -24.61
CA TYR A 199 4.92 -12.27 -24.59
C TYR A 199 5.47 -13.70 -24.68
N GLY A 200 6.45 -13.96 -25.57
CA GLY A 200 7.09 -15.28 -25.69
C GLY A 200 7.79 -15.71 -24.41
N ILE A 201 8.52 -14.79 -23.76
CA ILE A 201 9.17 -15.01 -22.46
C ILE A 201 8.14 -15.37 -21.39
N ASP A 202 7.03 -14.62 -21.34
CA ASP A 202 5.96 -14.88 -20.39
C ASP A 202 5.34 -16.27 -20.58
N TYR A 203 5.08 -16.63 -21.83
CA TYR A 203 4.52 -17.93 -22.21
C TYR A 203 5.42 -19.09 -21.75
N ILE A 204 6.74 -19.02 -21.98
CA ILE A 204 7.68 -20.09 -21.62
C ILE A 204 7.68 -20.32 -20.10
N VAL A 205 7.87 -19.26 -19.31
CA VAL A 205 7.93 -19.38 -17.86
C VAL A 205 6.60 -19.89 -17.29
N GLU A 206 5.47 -19.41 -17.79
CA GLU A 206 4.16 -19.84 -17.31
C GLU A 206 3.83 -21.30 -17.66
N ARG A 207 4.22 -21.76 -18.86
CA ARG A 207 4.04 -23.16 -19.25
C ARG A 207 4.93 -24.10 -18.44
N LEU A 208 6.19 -23.76 -18.20
CA LEU A 208 7.07 -24.54 -17.33
C LEU A 208 6.56 -24.58 -15.88
N ASN A 209 6.12 -23.44 -15.34
CA ASN A 209 5.47 -23.39 -14.03
C ASN A 209 4.22 -24.29 -13.96
N SER A 210 3.41 -24.33 -15.04
CA SER A 210 2.22 -25.19 -15.09
C SER A 210 2.53 -26.69 -15.12
N LEU A 211 3.74 -27.07 -15.55
CA LEU A 211 4.24 -28.45 -15.52
C LEU A 211 4.88 -28.83 -14.17
N GLY A 212 4.95 -27.89 -13.21
CA GLY A 212 5.50 -28.12 -11.86
C GLY A 212 6.91 -27.55 -11.64
N TYR A 213 7.55 -26.99 -12.68
CA TYR A 213 8.86 -26.35 -12.56
C TYR A 213 8.72 -24.93 -12.04
N ASN A 214 8.89 -24.74 -10.73
CA ASN A 214 8.68 -23.44 -10.06
C ASN A 214 9.91 -22.52 -10.04
N ASP A 215 11.10 -23.09 -10.24
CA ASP A 215 12.40 -22.41 -10.18
C ASP A 215 12.98 -22.28 -11.61
N VAL A 216 12.53 -21.25 -12.35
CA VAL A 216 12.83 -21.07 -13.78
C VAL A 216 13.36 -19.68 -14.06
N PHE A 217 14.39 -19.56 -14.91
CA PHE A 217 14.91 -18.31 -15.45
C PHE A 217 14.95 -18.40 -16.98
N PHE A 218 14.34 -17.45 -17.67
CA PHE A 218 14.38 -17.38 -19.12
C PHE A 218 14.74 -15.97 -19.58
N GLU A 219 15.73 -15.88 -20.46
CA GLU A 219 16.23 -14.65 -21.09
C GLU A 219 16.18 -14.80 -22.61
N TRP A 220 15.69 -13.79 -23.31
CA TRP A 220 15.65 -13.74 -24.77
C TRP A 220 15.94 -12.33 -25.27
N GLY A 221 17.12 -12.14 -25.84
CA GLY A 221 17.56 -10.84 -26.38
C GLY A 221 17.69 -9.75 -25.32
N GLY A 222 18.12 -10.11 -24.09
CA GLY A 222 18.27 -9.17 -22.97
C GLY A 222 17.01 -8.98 -22.11
N ASP A 223 15.84 -9.37 -22.59
CA ASP A 223 14.60 -9.37 -21.80
C ASP A 223 14.51 -10.66 -20.99
N VAL A 224 14.13 -10.56 -19.71
CA VAL A 224 14.23 -11.66 -18.75
C VAL A 224 12.95 -11.84 -17.95
N ARG A 225 12.55 -13.08 -17.70
CA ARG A 225 11.62 -13.44 -16.63
C ARG A 225 12.15 -14.59 -15.79
N ALA A 226 11.98 -14.46 -14.47
CA ALA A 226 12.36 -15.50 -13.53
C ALA A 226 11.25 -15.81 -12.53
N SER A 227 11.14 -17.07 -12.11
CA SER A 227 10.24 -17.61 -11.10
C SER A 227 11.01 -18.45 -10.09
N GLY A 228 10.53 -18.46 -8.84
CA GLY A 228 11.19 -19.21 -7.76
C GLY A 228 12.59 -18.69 -7.44
N LYS A 229 13.52 -19.61 -7.21
CA LYS A 229 14.90 -19.34 -6.76
C LYS A 229 15.92 -20.09 -7.61
N ASN A 230 17.17 -19.63 -7.58
CA ASN A 230 18.28 -20.32 -8.25
C ASN A 230 18.71 -21.59 -7.48
N GLN A 231 19.68 -22.34 -8.05
CA GLN A 231 20.20 -23.57 -7.47
C GLN A 231 20.77 -23.41 -6.05
N SER A 232 21.24 -22.21 -5.70
CA SER A 232 21.72 -21.86 -4.35
C SER A 232 20.60 -21.44 -3.38
N ASN A 233 19.33 -21.61 -3.74
CA ASN A 233 18.15 -21.19 -2.96
C ASN A 233 18.12 -19.67 -2.69
N GLN A 234 18.70 -18.87 -3.60
CA GLN A 234 18.70 -17.42 -3.60
C GLN A 234 17.75 -16.87 -4.68
N PRO A 235 17.22 -15.64 -4.55
CA PRO A 235 16.52 -14.98 -5.65
C PRO A 235 17.43 -14.85 -6.88
N TRP A 236 16.84 -14.99 -8.07
CA TRP A 236 17.56 -14.80 -9.33
C TRP A 236 18.08 -13.36 -9.45
N ALA A 237 19.30 -13.18 -9.94
CA ALA A 237 19.91 -11.87 -10.16
C ALA A 237 20.12 -11.59 -11.66
N VAL A 238 19.87 -10.36 -12.09
CA VAL A 238 20.05 -9.89 -13.47
C VAL A 238 20.84 -8.58 -13.45
N GLY A 239 21.86 -8.51 -14.30
CA GLY A 239 22.66 -7.29 -14.50
C GLY A 239 22.06 -6.44 -15.61
N ILE A 240 21.85 -5.16 -15.33
CA ILE A 240 21.51 -4.14 -16.33
C ILE A 240 22.82 -3.67 -16.95
N VAL A 241 23.04 -4.02 -18.20
CA VAL A 241 24.28 -3.75 -18.94
C VAL A 241 24.35 -2.27 -19.29
N ARG A 242 25.54 -1.67 -19.12
CA ARG A 242 25.82 -0.29 -19.52
C ARG A 242 25.80 -0.18 -21.05
N PRO A 243 25.04 0.78 -21.63
CA PRO A 243 25.09 1.01 -23.07
C PRO A 243 26.49 1.49 -23.49
N PRO A 244 26.92 1.19 -24.73
CA PRO A 244 28.19 1.68 -25.24
C PRO A 244 28.23 3.22 -25.31
N ALA A 245 29.43 3.79 -25.21
CA ALA A 245 29.66 5.20 -25.52
C ALA A 245 29.29 5.49 -26.97
N LEU A 246 28.91 6.73 -27.30
CA LEU A 246 28.44 7.05 -28.65
C LEU A 246 29.51 6.78 -29.73
N ALA A 247 30.78 7.07 -29.42
CA ALA A 247 31.92 6.76 -30.29
C ALA A 247 32.07 5.25 -30.59
N ASP A 248 31.65 4.42 -29.64
CA ASP A 248 31.80 2.96 -29.66
C ASP A 248 30.49 2.24 -29.96
N ILE A 249 29.40 2.96 -30.32
CA ILE A 249 28.05 2.40 -30.48
C ILE A 249 27.98 1.30 -31.55
N ARG A 250 28.97 1.25 -32.44
CA ARG A 250 29.15 0.23 -33.49
C ARG A 250 29.96 -0.98 -33.05
N THR A 251 30.61 -0.93 -31.90
CA THR A 251 31.51 -1.99 -31.44
C THR A 251 30.76 -3.03 -30.61
N VAL A 252 30.94 -4.30 -30.97
CA VAL A 252 30.41 -5.42 -30.18
C VAL A 252 31.34 -5.63 -28.98
N VAL A 253 30.86 -5.29 -27.79
CA VAL A 253 31.58 -5.54 -26.54
C VAL A 253 31.41 -7.02 -26.14
N PRO A 254 32.50 -7.79 -26.00
CA PRO A 254 32.45 -9.18 -25.52
C PRO A 254 31.74 -9.30 -24.17
N GLU A 255 30.99 -10.39 -23.96
CA GLU A 255 30.19 -10.59 -22.72
C GLU A 255 30.99 -10.47 -21.44
N ASP A 256 32.22 -11.01 -21.42
CA ASP A 256 33.14 -10.96 -20.28
C ASP A 256 33.62 -9.54 -19.96
N LYS A 257 33.60 -8.64 -20.96
CA LYS A 257 34.04 -7.24 -20.86
C LYS A 257 32.92 -6.23 -20.69
N ARG A 258 31.65 -6.66 -20.71
CA ARG A 258 30.50 -5.78 -20.46
C ARG A 258 30.56 -5.23 -19.04
N SER A 259 30.23 -3.94 -18.89
CA SER A 259 30.08 -3.31 -17.58
C SER A 259 28.62 -3.18 -17.18
N PHE A 260 28.33 -3.14 -15.88
CA PHE A 260 26.96 -3.05 -15.37
C PHE A 260 26.62 -1.69 -14.77
N ILE A 261 25.42 -1.20 -15.04
CA ILE A 261 24.84 -0.01 -14.38
C ILE A 261 24.33 -0.40 -13.00
N ARG A 262 23.64 -1.54 -12.92
CA ARG A 262 22.92 -1.99 -11.72
C ARG A 262 22.68 -3.51 -11.79
N VAL A 263 22.59 -4.17 -10.63
CA VAL A 263 22.07 -5.54 -10.51
C VAL A 263 20.74 -5.51 -9.80
N VAL A 264 19.75 -6.21 -10.35
CA VAL A 264 18.43 -6.36 -9.76
C VAL A 264 18.15 -7.81 -9.43
N ARG A 265 17.40 -8.06 -8.35
CA ARG A 265 16.88 -9.39 -8.03
C ARG A 265 15.47 -9.53 -8.57
N LEU A 266 15.15 -10.69 -9.13
CA LEU A 266 13.82 -11.05 -9.60
C LEU A 266 13.19 -12.04 -8.62
N ASN A 267 12.01 -11.69 -8.10
CA ASN A 267 11.19 -12.58 -7.30
C ASN A 267 9.86 -12.81 -8.01
N ASN A 268 9.82 -13.80 -8.91
CA ASN A 268 8.65 -14.06 -9.76
C ASN A 268 8.26 -12.86 -10.63
N GLU A 269 9.28 -12.21 -11.19
CA GLU A 269 9.23 -10.94 -11.89
C GLU A 269 9.99 -11.06 -13.20
N ALA A 270 9.81 -10.07 -14.05
CA ALA A 270 10.47 -9.87 -15.32
C ALA A 270 11.14 -8.49 -15.35
N ILE A 271 12.15 -8.35 -16.20
CA ILE A 271 12.76 -7.08 -16.54
C ILE A 271 13.00 -7.05 -18.05
N ALA A 272 12.62 -5.95 -18.69
CA ALA A 272 12.89 -5.70 -20.10
C ALA A 272 13.63 -4.37 -20.23
N THR A 273 14.48 -4.27 -21.24
CA THR A 273 15.31 -3.08 -21.46
C THR A 273 15.17 -2.59 -22.88
N SER A 274 14.90 -1.30 -23.05
CA SER A 274 14.91 -0.62 -24.34
C SER A 274 16.04 0.40 -24.36
N GLY A 275 16.80 0.46 -25.45
CA GLY A 275 17.89 1.42 -25.59
C GLY A 275 18.06 1.91 -27.02
N ASP A 276 18.72 3.05 -27.15
CA ASP A 276 19.02 3.68 -28.44
C ASP A 276 20.16 2.99 -29.21
N TYR A 277 20.84 2.03 -28.59
CA TYR A 277 21.98 1.30 -29.15
C TYR A 277 21.59 -0.06 -29.78
N GLU A 278 20.30 -0.36 -29.85
CA GLU A 278 19.78 -1.62 -30.41
C GLU A 278 19.18 -1.43 -31.81
N ASN A 279 19.33 -2.46 -32.66
CA ASN A 279 18.80 -2.50 -34.04
C ASN A 279 19.17 -1.25 -34.85
N LEU A 280 20.47 -0.96 -34.92
CA LEU A 280 21.02 0.24 -35.54
C LEU A 280 20.93 0.19 -37.07
N ILE A 281 20.61 1.34 -37.67
CA ILE A 281 20.47 1.56 -39.12
C ILE A 281 21.32 2.76 -39.50
N GLU A 282 22.12 2.64 -40.55
CA GLU A 282 22.87 3.76 -41.12
C GLU A 282 21.95 4.63 -41.97
N GLY A 283 22.05 5.94 -41.79
CA GLY A 283 21.32 6.92 -42.58
C GLY A 283 22.23 7.96 -43.24
N PRO A 284 21.64 9.02 -43.83
CA PRO A 284 22.38 10.04 -44.55
C PRO A 284 23.46 10.70 -43.68
N GLY A 285 24.64 10.95 -44.25
CA GLY A 285 25.72 11.68 -43.58
C GLY A 285 26.41 10.92 -42.45
N SER A 286 26.44 9.58 -42.51
CA SER A 286 27.02 8.69 -41.47
C SER A 286 26.31 8.72 -40.11
N LYS A 287 25.09 9.29 -40.07
CA LYS A 287 24.22 9.23 -38.90
C LYS A 287 23.75 7.80 -38.66
N VAL A 288 23.51 7.47 -37.41
CA VAL A 288 23.01 6.17 -36.97
C VAL A 288 21.66 6.38 -36.30
N TYR A 289 20.71 5.50 -36.59
CA TYR A 289 19.37 5.53 -36.02
C TYR A 289 19.04 4.17 -35.40
N SER A 290 18.38 4.16 -34.24
CA SER A 290 17.69 2.96 -33.76
C SER A 290 16.42 2.75 -34.56
N SER A 291 16.02 1.49 -34.71
CA SER A 291 14.80 1.09 -35.41
C SER A 291 13.47 1.58 -34.79
N THR A 292 13.53 2.28 -33.65
CA THR A 292 12.39 2.83 -32.90
C THR A 292 11.97 4.20 -33.47
N PHE A 293 10.66 4.43 -33.63
CA PHE A 293 10.15 5.75 -34.03
C PHE A 293 10.04 6.69 -32.84
N ASP A 294 10.57 7.91 -32.98
CA ASP A 294 10.43 8.99 -32.02
C ASP A 294 9.38 10.03 -32.51
N PRO A 295 8.21 10.11 -31.83
CA PRO A 295 7.18 11.09 -32.18
C PRO A 295 7.62 12.55 -32.03
N ALA A 296 8.61 12.84 -31.17
CA ALA A 296 9.06 14.21 -30.91
C ALA A 296 9.88 14.75 -32.09
N SER A 297 10.89 13.99 -32.54
CA SER A 297 11.69 14.33 -33.73
C SER A 297 10.98 14.00 -35.05
N LYS A 298 9.89 13.21 -35.02
CA LYS A 298 9.18 12.68 -36.19
C LYS A 298 10.10 11.88 -37.12
N ASN A 299 11.08 11.19 -36.54
CA ASN A 299 12.04 10.36 -37.26
C ASN A 299 12.34 9.08 -36.46
N LEU A 300 13.21 8.22 -36.99
CA LEU A 300 13.82 7.17 -36.19
C LEU A 300 14.68 7.78 -35.07
N LEU A 301 14.71 7.12 -33.91
CA LEU A 301 15.43 7.57 -32.72
C LEU A 301 16.93 7.66 -33.00
N GLU A 302 17.49 8.87 -32.92
CA GLU A 302 18.93 9.14 -33.08
C GLU A 302 19.63 9.02 -31.72
N PRO A 303 20.67 8.18 -31.57
CA PRO A 303 21.43 8.09 -30.33
C PRO A 303 22.20 9.38 -30.05
N THR A 304 22.10 9.90 -28.82
CA THR A 304 22.84 11.11 -28.41
C THR A 304 23.55 10.92 -27.07
N GLU A 305 24.39 11.89 -26.70
CA GLU A 305 25.03 11.91 -25.37
C GLU A 305 24.04 12.39 -24.29
N ALA A 306 23.25 13.43 -24.59
CA ALA A 306 22.40 14.12 -23.62
C ALA A 306 21.06 13.42 -23.35
N ASP A 307 20.51 12.76 -24.37
CA ASP A 307 19.20 12.11 -24.29
C ASP A 307 19.26 10.77 -23.53
N MET A 308 18.08 10.22 -23.27
CA MET A 308 17.94 8.94 -22.61
C MET A 308 18.42 7.80 -23.51
N ALA A 309 19.51 7.17 -23.08
CA ALA A 309 20.16 6.09 -23.82
C ALA A 309 19.53 4.72 -23.54
N GLN A 310 18.97 4.53 -22.34
CA GLN A 310 18.42 3.24 -21.92
C GLN A 310 17.33 3.43 -20.85
N VAL A 311 16.29 2.60 -20.93
CA VAL A 311 15.33 2.37 -19.85
C VAL A 311 15.12 0.87 -19.65
N SER A 312 15.31 0.40 -18.42
CA SER A 312 14.92 -0.94 -17.98
C SER A 312 13.69 -0.85 -17.08
N VAL A 313 12.66 -1.66 -17.34
CA VAL A 313 11.43 -1.70 -16.54
C VAL A 313 11.27 -3.10 -15.95
N LYS A 314 11.07 -3.18 -14.64
CA LYS A 314 10.86 -4.44 -13.92
C LYS A 314 9.38 -4.61 -13.56
N CYS A 315 8.73 -5.61 -14.15
CA CYS A 315 7.30 -5.89 -13.99
C CYS A 315 7.02 -7.35 -13.61
N TYR A 316 5.77 -7.73 -13.31
CA TYR A 316 5.40 -9.15 -13.21
C TYR A 316 5.29 -9.89 -14.55
N SER A 317 5.07 -9.15 -15.63
CA SER A 317 4.95 -9.65 -17.00
C SER A 317 6.03 -9.00 -17.85
N CYS A 318 6.79 -9.84 -18.56
CA CYS A 318 7.81 -9.39 -19.49
C CYS A 318 7.18 -8.65 -20.68
N MET A 319 6.00 -9.07 -21.13
CA MET A 319 5.23 -8.38 -22.18
C MET A 319 4.93 -6.93 -21.82
N TYR A 320 4.52 -6.64 -20.57
CA TYR A 320 4.30 -5.27 -20.12
C TYR A 320 5.61 -4.52 -19.87
N ALA A 321 6.64 -5.19 -19.35
CA ALA A 321 7.95 -4.57 -19.18
C ALA A 321 8.52 -4.06 -20.51
N ASP A 322 8.45 -4.87 -21.56
CA ASP A 322 8.95 -4.58 -22.92
C ASP A 322 8.27 -3.35 -23.52
N ALA A 323 6.92 -3.35 -23.53
CA ALA A 323 6.13 -2.23 -24.03
C ALA A 323 6.33 -0.95 -23.20
N LEU A 324 6.45 -1.06 -21.87
CA LEU A 324 6.65 0.08 -20.98
C LEU A 324 8.08 0.64 -21.05
N ALA A 325 9.09 -0.19 -21.24
CA ALA A 325 10.47 0.24 -21.44
C ALA A 325 10.59 1.04 -22.74
N THR A 326 9.96 0.57 -23.82
CA THR A 326 9.90 1.29 -25.10
C THR A 326 9.16 2.62 -24.94
N ALA A 327 7.97 2.60 -24.33
CA ALA A 327 7.19 3.82 -24.08
C ALA A 327 7.94 4.84 -23.23
N ALA A 328 8.72 4.36 -22.25
CA ALA A 328 9.49 5.18 -21.34
C ALA A 328 10.70 5.79 -22.02
N LEU A 329 11.45 5.03 -22.82
CA LEU A 329 12.58 5.54 -23.60
C LEU A 329 12.16 6.76 -24.45
N LEU A 330 10.97 6.69 -25.05
CA LEU A 330 10.40 7.75 -25.88
C LEU A 330 9.85 8.96 -25.10
N LYS A 331 9.89 8.95 -23.76
CA LYS A 331 9.61 10.15 -22.96
C LYS A 331 10.77 11.12 -22.92
N ASN A 332 12.00 10.64 -23.14
CA ASN A 332 13.23 11.40 -23.14
C ASN A 332 13.43 12.36 -21.92
N ASP A 333 12.78 12.05 -20.79
CA ASP A 333 12.85 12.82 -19.54
C ASP A 333 12.58 11.89 -18.35
N PRO A 334 13.53 11.71 -17.41
CA PRO A 334 13.34 10.85 -16.25
C PRO A 334 12.09 11.16 -15.42
N ALA A 335 11.72 12.45 -15.27
CA ALA A 335 10.53 12.84 -14.53
C ALA A 335 9.23 12.42 -15.25
N ALA A 336 9.19 12.54 -16.58
CA ALA A 336 8.07 12.06 -17.39
C ALA A 336 7.97 10.52 -17.41
N VAL A 337 9.10 9.80 -17.52
CA VAL A 337 9.15 8.33 -17.36
C VAL A 337 8.52 7.93 -16.06
N ARG A 338 8.94 8.57 -14.97
CA ARG A 338 8.42 8.26 -13.66
C ARG A 338 6.93 8.52 -13.54
N ARG A 339 6.45 9.72 -13.91
CA ARG A 339 5.01 10.05 -13.84
C ARG A 339 4.16 9.03 -14.60
N MET A 340 4.70 8.50 -15.71
CA MET A 340 4.08 7.42 -16.46
C MET A 340 4.07 6.12 -15.65
N LEU A 341 5.24 5.63 -15.19
CA LEU A 341 5.40 4.33 -14.53
C LEU A 341 4.84 4.28 -13.10
N ASP A 342 4.73 5.41 -12.39
CA ASP A 342 4.12 5.49 -11.06
C ASP A 342 2.64 5.08 -11.06
N ASN A 343 1.93 5.29 -12.18
CA ASN A 343 0.56 4.80 -12.36
C ASN A 343 0.47 3.27 -12.47
N TRP A 344 1.60 2.60 -12.68
CA TRP A 344 1.70 1.15 -12.82
C TRP A 344 2.18 0.44 -11.55
N ARG A 345 2.54 1.17 -10.49
CA ARG A 345 2.90 0.61 -9.16
C ARG A 345 1.85 -0.31 -8.57
N TYR A 346 0.62 -0.08 -8.98
CA TYR A 346 -0.55 -0.41 -8.18
C TYR A 346 -1.63 -1.11 -8.99
N VAL A 347 -1.23 -1.73 -10.10
CA VAL A 347 -2.10 -2.45 -11.02
C VAL A 347 -1.57 -3.87 -11.22
N ARG A 348 -2.35 -4.75 -11.85
CA ARG A 348 -2.03 -6.16 -12.02
C ARG A 348 -0.59 -6.39 -12.58
N ASP A 349 -0.19 -5.66 -13.62
CA ASP A 349 1.12 -5.77 -14.24
C ASP A 349 2.09 -4.80 -13.54
N THR A 350 2.22 -4.96 -12.22
CA THR A 350 2.88 -3.99 -11.35
C THR A 350 4.29 -3.72 -11.83
N VAL A 351 4.60 -2.45 -12.10
CA VAL A 351 5.99 -2.00 -12.19
C VAL A 351 6.53 -1.96 -10.77
N THR A 352 7.50 -2.83 -10.49
CA THR A 352 8.13 -3.02 -9.18
C THR A 352 9.44 -2.25 -9.06
N ASP A 353 10.09 -1.98 -10.18
CA ASP A 353 11.31 -1.19 -10.29
C ASP A 353 11.46 -0.67 -11.74
N TYR A 354 12.30 0.33 -11.95
CA TYR A 354 12.76 0.78 -13.25
C TYR A 354 14.13 1.44 -13.10
N THR A 355 14.92 1.48 -14.16
CA THR A 355 16.21 2.17 -14.21
C THR A 355 16.28 2.94 -15.54
N THR A 356 16.59 4.23 -15.51
CA THR A 356 16.87 5.03 -16.69
C THR A 356 18.32 5.45 -16.69
N TYR A 357 18.91 5.65 -17.87
CA TYR A 357 20.30 6.03 -18.02
C TYR A 357 20.50 7.06 -19.13
N THR A 358 21.32 8.10 -18.87
CA THR A 358 21.87 9.03 -19.87
C THR A 358 23.39 8.89 -19.93
N ARG A 359 24.00 9.06 -21.11
CA ARG A 359 25.46 8.97 -21.26
C ARG A 359 26.16 10.20 -20.67
N GLU A 360 25.64 11.39 -21.00
CA GLU A 360 26.19 12.65 -20.52
C GLU A 360 26.11 12.72 -18.99
N GLY A 361 27.28 12.78 -18.36
CA GLY A 361 27.43 12.79 -16.90
C GLY A 361 27.05 11.47 -16.20
N GLU A 362 26.89 10.36 -16.93
CA GLU A 362 26.46 9.04 -16.44
C GLU A 362 25.29 9.08 -15.44
N ARG A 363 24.16 9.69 -15.81
CA ARG A 363 23.03 9.81 -14.87
C ARG A 363 22.21 8.52 -14.86
N VAL A 364 22.02 7.96 -13.67
CA VAL A 364 21.14 6.81 -13.42
C VAL A 364 19.97 7.25 -12.55
N ALA A 365 18.75 7.28 -13.10
CA ALA A 365 17.54 7.40 -12.28
C ALA A 365 16.92 6.01 -12.09
N LYS A 366 16.23 5.80 -10.99
CA LYS A 366 15.55 4.53 -10.69
C LYS A 366 14.18 4.79 -10.09
N MET A 367 13.32 3.78 -10.18
CA MET A 367 12.02 3.82 -9.51
C MET A 367 12.22 4.15 -8.06
N LEU A 368 11.51 5.18 -7.59
CA LEU A 368 11.58 5.71 -6.23
C LEU A 368 12.20 4.74 -5.23
N GLU A 369 13.43 5.02 -4.83
CA GLU A 369 13.83 4.77 -3.45
C GLU A 369 13.24 5.90 -2.61
N ILE A 370 11.90 6.00 -2.61
CA ILE A 370 11.33 6.18 -1.30
C ILE A 370 11.56 4.82 -0.65
N ALA A 371 12.60 4.74 0.17
CA ALA A 371 13.03 3.48 0.73
C ALA A 371 11.84 2.84 1.45
N THR A 372 11.21 1.82 0.87
CA THR A 372 10.52 0.87 1.74
C THR A 372 11.61 0.24 2.57
N GLU A 373 11.48 0.24 3.90
CA GLU A 373 12.54 -0.27 4.76
C GLU A 373 12.96 -1.67 4.30
N ASP A 374 14.14 -1.78 3.69
CA ASP A 374 14.65 -3.03 3.19
C ASP A 374 15.31 -3.84 4.32
N ALA A 375 15.74 -5.06 4.02
CA ALA A 375 16.37 -5.91 5.02
C ALA A 375 17.65 -5.31 5.62
N GLU A 376 18.42 -4.52 4.85
CA GLU A 376 19.66 -3.89 5.30
C GLU A 376 19.36 -2.68 6.21
N MET A 377 18.43 -1.82 5.81
CA MET A 377 17.96 -0.68 6.61
C MET A 377 17.32 -1.15 7.91
N ARG A 378 16.48 -2.18 7.84
CA ARG A 378 15.89 -2.82 9.01
C ARG A 378 16.96 -3.39 9.94
N ALA A 379 17.94 -4.11 9.40
CA ALA A 379 19.05 -4.65 10.19
C ALA A 379 19.86 -3.52 10.87
N LYS A 380 20.11 -2.40 10.17
CA LYS A 380 20.76 -1.21 10.73
C LYS A 380 19.94 -0.59 11.86
N ARG A 381 18.63 -0.42 11.68
CA ARG A 381 17.72 0.08 12.72
C ARG A 381 17.73 -0.84 13.94
N ILE A 382 17.60 -2.15 13.74
CA ILE A 382 17.57 -3.15 14.82
C ILE A 382 18.91 -3.23 15.57
N LYS A 383 20.06 -3.04 14.89
CA LYS A 383 21.40 -3.06 15.53
C LYS A 383 21.55 -2.04 16.68
N GLY A 384 20.76 -0.96 16.64
CA GLY A 384 20.67 0.06 17.69
C GLY A 384 19.73 -0.29 18.85
N SER A 385 18.85 -1.27 18.67
CA SER A 385 17.86 -1.71 19.65
C SER A 385 18.48 -2.54 20.77
N LEU A 386 17.87 -2.47 21.96
CA LEU A 386 18.12 -3.44 23.03
C LEU A 386 17.11 -4.59 22.91
N PRO A 387 17.47 -5.84 23.29
CA PRO A 387 16.52 -6.95 23.26
C PRO A 387 15.33 -6.66 24.17
N ALA A 388 14.19 -6.28 23.58
CA ALA A 388 12.97 -5.97 24.32
C ALA A 388 12.24 -7.25 24.73
N ARG A 389 11.63 -7.25 25.92
CA ARG A 389 10.67 -8.25 26.36
C ARG A 389 9.27 -7.80 25.96
N VAL A 390 8.65 -8.54 25.06
CA VAL A 390 7.33 -8.21 24.51
C VAL A 390 6.33 -9.26 24.95
N ILE A 391 5.23 -8.83 25.56
CA ILE A 391 4.09 -9.70 25.86
C ILE A 391 2.99 -9.43 24.85
N ILE A 392 2.45 -10.50 24.27
CA ILE A 392 1.33 -10.44 23.33
C ILE A 392 0.16 -11.17 23.94
N VAL A 393 -0.99 -10.49 24.04
CA VAL A 393 -2.19 -11.02 24.66
C VAL A 393 -3.22 -11.35 23.58
N GLY A 394 -3.44 -12.64 23.34
CA GLY A 394 -4.35 -13.20 22.34
C GLY A 394 -3.59 -13.93 21.23
N GLY A 395 -3.88 -15.23 21.06
CA GLY A 395 -3.29 -16.14 20.07
C GLY A 395 -4.02 -16.19 18.73
N GLY A 396 -4.74 -15.13 18.37
CA GLY A 396 -5.37 -14.98 17.05
C GLY A 396 -4.38 -14.55 15.96
N LEU A 397 -4.87 -14.28 14.75
CA LEU A 397 -4.02 -13.89 13.63
C LEU A 397 -3.19 -12.63 13.94
N ALA A 398 -3.80 -11.63 14.57
CA ALA A 398 -3.10 -10.40 14.94
C ALA A 398 -1.94 -10.66 15.91
N GLY A 399 -2.16 -11.51 16.93
CA GLY A 399 -1.14 -11.85 17.92
C GLY A 399 -0.01 -12.70 17.35
N CYS A 400 -0.33 -13.69 16.53
CA CYS A 400 0.70 -14.49 15.84
C CYS A 400 1.51 -13.64 14.84
N SER A 401 0.87 -12.75 14.09
CA SER A 401 1.57 -11.79 13.22
C SER A 401 2.50 -10.87 14.01
N ALA A 402 2.04 -10.34 15.16
CA ALA A 402 2.87 -9.53 16.05
C ALA A 402 4.04 -10.32 16.65
N ALA A 403 3.83 -11.58 17.03
CA ALA A 403 4.85 -12.45 17.62
C ALA A 403 5.98 -12.73 16.66
N ILE A 404 5.64 -13.12 15.43
CA ILE A 404 6.62 -13.39 14.37
C ILE A 404 7.39 -12.11 14.04
N GLU A 405 6.70 -10.99 13.88
CA GLU A 405 7.35 -9.73 13.52
C GLU A 405 8.29 -9.23 14.64
N ALA A 406 7.86 -9.30 15.89
CA ALA A 406 8.67 -8.89 17.04
C ALA A 406 9.91 -9.77 17.21
N ALA A 407 9.77 -11.10 17.07
CA ALA A 407 10.88 -12.03 17.11
C ALA A 407 11.88 -11.80 15.97
N ASN A 408 11.40 -11.53 14.75
CA ASN A 408 12.26 -11.16 13.62
C ASN A 408 13.00 -9.83 13.84
N CYS A 409 12.49 -8.96 14.73
CA CYS A 409 13.18 -7.76 15.21
C CYS A 409 14.12 -8.00 16.40
N GLY A 410 14.30 -9.25 16.83
CA GLY A 410 15.21 -9.63 17.92
C GLY A 410 14.62 -9.56 19.33
N ALA A 411 13.31 -9.33 19.47
CA ALA A 411 12.66 -9.33 20.77
C ALA A 411 12.51 -10.75 21.35
N GLN A 412 12.43 -10.82 22.68
CA GLN A 412 11.97 -12.00 23.41
C GLN A 412 10.47 -11.88 23.67
N VAL A 413 9.70 -12.83 23.16
CA VAL A 413 8.24 -12.74 23.09
C VAL A 413 7.59 -13.81 23.95
N ILE A 414 6.59 -13.40 24.75
CA ILE A 414 5.64 -14.32 25.39
C ILE A 414 4.26 -14.08 24.77
N LEU A 415 3.74 -15.09 24.06
CA LEU A 415 2.40 -15.09 23.50
C LEU A 415 1.44 -15.81 24.45
N LEU A 416 0.49 -15.08 25.01
CA LEU A 416 -0.50 -15.58 25.96
C LEU A 416 -1.85 -15.79 25.28
N GLU A 417 -2.46 -16.96 25.46
CA GLU A 417 -3.80 -17.30 24.98
C GLU A 417 -4.63 -17.87 26.12
N LYS A 418 -5.87 -17.40 26.28
CA LYS A 418 -6.76 -17.86 27.34
C LYS A 418 -7.43 -19.19 27.00
N GLU A 419 -7.65 -19.45 25.72
CA GLU A 419 -8.16 -20.72 25.24
C GLU A 419 -7.07 -21.81 25.26
N PRO A 420 -7.45 -23.10 25.24
CA PRO A 420 -6.47 -24.20 25.15
C PRO A 420 -5.67 -24.24 23.85
N LYS A 421 -6.13 -23.54 22.80
CA LYS A 421 -5.52 -23.54 21.46
C LYS A 421 -5.50 -22.12 20.89
N LEU A 422 -4.46 -21.83 20.10
CA LEU A 422 -4.39 -20.62 19.30
C LEU A 422 -5.48 -20.61 18.21
N GLY A 423 -5.83 -19.42 17.73
CA GLY A 423 -6.72 -19.26 16.58
C GLY A 423 -7.82 -18.21 16.75
N GLY A 424 -8.48 -18.20 17.89
CA GLY A 424 -9.65 -17.37 18.15
C GLY A 424 -10.67 -17.38 17.00
N ASN A 425 -11.27 -16.23 16.70
CA ASN A 425 -12.17 -16.11 15.54
C ASN A 425 -11.44 -16.15 14.18
N SER A 426 -10.13 -15.89 14.15
CA SER A 426 -9.33 -15.92 12.91
C SER A 426 -9.31 -17.32 12.28
N ALA A 427 -9.18 -18.36 13.10
CA ALA A 427 -9.22 -19.76 12.64
C ALA A 427 -10.57 -20.15 12.02
N LYS A 428 -11.66 -19.47 12.39
CA LYS A 428 -13.01 -19.70 11.87
C LYS A 428 -13.29 -18.96 10.55
N ALA A 429 -12.37 -18.12 10.07
CA ALA A 429 -12.60 -17.32 8.88
C ALA A 429 -12.57 -18.17 7.59
N THR A 430 -13.57 -17.95 6.73
CA THR A 430 -13.81 -18.80 5.54
C THR A 430 -13.82 -18.04 4.22
N SER A 431 -14.11 -16.73 4.23
CA SER A 431 -14.25 -15.95 2.98
C SER A 431 -12.93 -15.55 2.33
N GLY A 432 -11.87 -15.30 3.12
CA GLY A 432 -10.56 -14.91 2.62
C GLY A 432 -10.04 -13.57 3.15
N ILE A 433 -8.95 -13.09 2.58
CA ILE A 433 -8.22 -11.88 2.96
C ILE A 433 -8.17 -10.89 1.79
N ASN A 434 -8.52 -9.63 2.02
CA ASN A 434 -8.48 -8.63 0.96
C ASN A 434 -7.05 -8.13 0.69
N ALA A 435 -6.72 -7.88 -0.58
CA ALA A 435 -5.57 -7.08 -0.98
C ALA A 435 -5.74 -6.60 -2.42
N TRP A 436 -5.01 -5.55 -2.80
CA TRP A 436 -4.98 -5.07 -4.18
C TRP A 436 -3.55 -5.02 -4.71
N GLY A 437 -3.38 -5.06 -6.04
CA GLY A 437 -2.06 -5.07 -6.68
C GLY A 437 -1.30 -6.38 -6.46
N THR A 438 -2.01 -7.51 -6.30
CA THR A 438 -1.36 -8.80 -6.02
C THR A 438 -1.06 -9.60 -7.29
N ARG A 439 -0.10 -10.52 -7.19
CA ARG A 439 0.18 -11.49 -8.26
C ARG A 439 -1.03 -12.35 -8.63
N ALA A 440 -1.89 -12.69 -7.67
CA ALA A 440 -3.11 -13.46 -7.95
C ALA A 440 -4.09 -12.65 -8.82
N GLN A 441 -4.25 -11.35 -8.54
CA GLN A 441 -5.03 -10.44 -9.39
C GLN A 441 -4.39 -10.29 -10.78
N ALA A 442 -3.05 -10.24 -10.83
CA ALA A 442 -2.30 -10.20 -12.06
C ALA A 442 -2.60 -11.38 -12.99
N LYS A 443 -2.45 -12.60 -12.48
CA LYS A 443 -2.70 -13.82 -13.24
C LYS A 443 -4.14 -13.95 -13.76
N GLN A 444 -5.11 -13.32 -13.09
CA GLN A 444 -6.53 -13.38 -13.44
C GLN A 444 -7.05 -12.15 -14.19
N GLY A 445 -6.17 -11.22 -14.60
CA GLY A 445 -6.60 -10.02 -15.34
C GLY A 445 -7.40 -9.01 -14.51
N VAL A 446 -7.33 -9.06 -13.18
CA VAL A 446 -8.14 -8.18 -12.32
C VAL A 446 -7.45 -6.83 -12.11
N MET A 447 -8.10 -5.77 -12.56
CA MET A 447 -7.65 -4.38 -12.37
C MET A 447 -8.24 -3.79 -11.08
N ASP A 448 -7.40 -3.64 -10.05
CA ASP A 448 -7.72 -3.01 -8.77
C ASP A 448 -6.67 -1.96 -8.41
N GLY A 449 -6.87 -1.18 -7.34
CA GLY A 449 -5.93 -0.15 -6.90
C GLY A 449 -6.31 0.50 -5.57
N GLY A 450 -5.33 1.13 -4.91
CA GLY A 450 -5.53 1.72 -3.58
C GLY A 450 -6.69 2.69 -3.47
N LYS A 451 -6.92 3.54 -4.49
CA LYS A 451 -8.07 4.45 -4.52
C LYS A 451 -9.42 3.70 -4.52
N PHE A 452 -9.52 2.58 -5.23
CA PHE A 452 -10.74 1.76 -5.21
C PHE A 452 -10.93 1.07 -3.86
N PHE A 453 -9.85 0.54 -3.29
CA PHE A 453 -9.86 -0.10 -1.97
C PHE A 453 -10.28 0.89 -0.87
N GLU A 454 -9.62 2.05 -0.81
CA GLU A 454 -9.87 3.11 0.16
C GLU A 454 -11.31 3.64 0.00
N ARG A 455 -11.75 3.93 -1.22
CA ARG A 455 -13.13 4.38 -1.48
C ARG A 455 -14.17 3.36 -1.01
N ASP A 456 -13.99 2.08 -1.35
CA ASP A 456 -14.96 1.03 -0.97
C ASP A 456 -15.00 0.88 0.56
N THR A 457 -13.84 0.97 1.23
CA THR A 457 -13.74 0.91 2.69
C THR A 457 -14.44 2.10 3.36
N HIS A 458 -14.19 3.34 2.92
CA HIS A 458 -14.86 4.53 3.45
C HIS A 458 -16.37 4.51 3.17
N ARG A 459 -16.79 4.05 1.99
CA ARG A 459 -18.21 3.94 1.63
C ARG A 459 -18.92 2.93 2.53
N SER A 460 -18.28 1.79 2.79
CA SER A 460 -18.80 0.78 3.71
C SER A 460 -18.89 1.33 5.13
N GLY A 461 -17.86 1.99 5.63
CA GLY A 461 -17.80 2.48 7.00
C GLY A 461 -18.60 3.74 7.32
N LYS A 462 -19.46 4.22 6.42
CA LYS A 462 -20.38 5.33 6.70
C LYS A 462 -21.20 5.05 7.97
N GLY A 463 -21.42 6.08 8.77
CA GLY A 463 -22.15 5.98 10.04
C GLY A 463 -21.27 5.68 11.26
N GLY A 464 -19.95 5.49 11.07
CA GLY A 464 -18.93 5.49 12.13
C GLY A 464 -17.68 6.24 11.67
N ASN A 465 -16.63 6.22 12.49
CA ASN A 465 -15.41 6.97 12.25
C ASN A 465 -14.34 6.14 11.54
N CYS A 466 -14.33 6.14 10.20
CA CYS A 466 -13.18 5.64 9.44
C CYS A 466 -12.03 6.66 9.49
N ASP A 467 -10.99 6.42 10.30
CA ASP A 467 -9.79 7.26 10.30
C ASP A 467 -9.05 7.07 8.96
N PRO A 468 -8.94 8.13 8.13
CA PRO A 468 -8.36 8.01 6.79
C PRO A 468 -6.93 7.48 6.81
N CYS A 469 -6.16 7.76 7.87
CA CYS A 469 -4.78 7.32 7.98
C CYS A 469 -4.69 5.82 8.30
N LEU A 470 -5.62 5.28 9.09
CA LEU A 470 -5.71 3.84 9.34
C LEU A 470 -6.14 3.09 8.07
N VAL A 471 -7.15 3.61 7.35
CA VAL A 471 -7.60 3.03 6.07
C VAL A 471 -6.50 3.08 5.01
N LYS A 472 -5.75 4.20 4.94
CA LYS A 472 -4.61 4.34 4.02
C LYS A 472 -3.52 3.32 4.32
N THR A 473 -3.18 3.15 5.60
CA THR A 473 -2.19 2.16 6.07
C THR A 473 -2.62 0.74 5.71
N LEU A 474 -3.89 0.38 5.98
CA LEU A 474 -4.48 -0.90 5.62
C LEU A 474 -4.39 -1.17 4.11
N SER A 475 -4.73 -0.17 3.30
CA SER A 475 -4.72 -0.22 1.83
C SER A 475 -3.31 -0.44 1.28
N VAL A 476 -2.37 0.45 1.61
CA VAL A 476 -1.00 0.45 1.06
C VAL A 476 -0.23 -0.82 1.49
N LYS A 477 -0.48 -1.34 2.69
CA LYS A 477 0.18 -2.57 3.19
C LYS A 477 -0.53 -3.88 2.81
N SER A 478 -1.57 -3.83 1.99
CA SER A 478 -2.39 -5.00 1.73
C SER A 478 -1.73 -6.07 0.86
N SER A 479 -1.03 -5.68 -0.21
CA SER A 479 -0.24 -6.59 -1.03
C SER A 479 0.90 -7.22 -0.24
N ASP A 480 1.61 -6.43 0.56
CA ASP A 480 2.68 -6.89 1.46
C ASP A 480 2.18 -7.95 2.45
N ALA A 481 0.99 -7.77 3.02
CA ALA A 481 0.39 -8.73 3.94
C ALA A 481 0.09 -10.09 3.26
N VAL A 482 -0.50 -10.07 2.05
CA VAL A 482 -0.76 -11.29 1.28
C VAL A 482 0.53 -11.95 0.80
N LYS A 483 1.52 -11.16 0.37
CA LYS A 483 2.85 -11.64 -0.01
C LYS A 483 3.53 -12.33 1.17
N TRP A 484 3.56 -11.70 2.34
CA TRP A 484 4.17 -12.25 3.56
C TRP A 484 3.53 -13.59 3.98
N LEU A 485 2.20 -13.68 3.96
CA LEU A 485 1.52 -14.96 4.21
C LEU A 485 1.89 -16.02 3.17
N SER A 486 2.02 -15.63 1.90
CA SER A 486 2.41 -16.54 0.82
C SER A 486 3.84 -17.04 0.96
N GLU A 487 4.77 -16.18 1.39
CA GLU A 487 6.17 -16.54 1.67
C GLU A 487 6.30 -17.52 2.86
N LEU A 488 5.38 -17.45 3.83
CA LEU A 488 5.27 -18.44 4.90
C LEU A 488 4.58 -19.75 4.45
N GLY A 489 4.08 -19.82 3.21
CA GLY A 489 3.50 -21.03 2.62
C GLY A 489 1.97 -21.06 2.56
N VAL A 490 1.26 -19.94 2.75
CA VAL A 490 -0.20 -19.88 2.57
C VAL A 490 -0.55 -19.67 1.08
N PRO A 491 -1.28 -20.59 0.42
CA PRO A 491 -1.50 -20.52 -1.03
C PRO A 491 -2.63 -19.55 -1.44
N LEU A 492 -2.45 -18.23 -1.31
CA LEU A 492 -3.50 -17.22 -1.54
C LEU A 492 -3.74 -16.86 -3.02
N THR A 493 -4.17 -17.83 -3.84
CA THR A 493 -4.25 -17.69 -5.31
C THR A 493 -5.67 -17.54 -5.89
N VAL A 494 -6.70 -17.94 -5.16
CA VAL A 494 -8.10 -17.85 -5.61
C VAL A 494 -8.70 -16.49 -5.27
N LEU A 495 -9.45 -15.88 -6.20
CA LEU A 495 -10.05 -14.57 -6.02
C LEU A 495 -11.58 -14.60 -6.00
N SER A 496 -12.16 -13.76 -5.17
CA SER A 496 -13.60 -13.56 -5.11
C SER A 496 -13.94 -12.09 -4.90
N GLN A 497 -15.11 -11.68 -5.39
CA GLN A 497 -15.68 -10.36 -5.11
C GLN A 497 -16.76 -10.54 -4.04
N LEU A 498 -16.57 -9.89 -2.91
CA LEU A 498 -17.51 -9.90 -1.80
C LEU A 498 -18.40 -8.65 -1.83
N GLY A 499 -19.46 -8.61 -1.02
CA GLY A 499 -20.38 -7.49 -0.97
C GLY A 499 -19.68 -6.19 -0.59
N GLY A 500 -20.11 -5.09 -1.22
CA GLY A 500 -19.50 -3.76 -1.08
C GLY A 500 -18.15 -3.56 -1.79
N ALA A 501 -17.48 -4.61 -2.26
CA ALA A 501 -16.24 -4.49 -3.03
C ALA A 501 -16.54 -4.22 -4.52
N SER A 502 -15.88 -3.24 -5.10
CA SER A 502 -16.01 -2.91 -6.53
C SER A 502 -15.13 -3.75 -7.46
N ARG A 503 -14.22 -4.56 -6.90
CA ARG A 503 -13.28 -5.43 -7.62
C ARG A 503 -13.11 -6.78 -6.89
N LYS A 504 -12.71 -7.82 -7.61
CA LYS A 504 -12.29 -9.12 -7.05
C LYS A 504 -10.98 -8.93 -6.29
N ARG A 505 -11.03 -8.97 -4.95
CA ARG A 505 -9.84 -8.70 -4.12
C ARG A 505 -9.71 -9.59 -2.89
N CYS A 506 -10.68 -10.47 -2.66
CA CYS A 506 -10.64 -11.39 -1.54
C CYS A 506 -9.91 -12.67 -1.97
N HIS A 507 -8.73 -12.89 -1.38
CA HIS A 507 -7.83 -14.01 -1.65
C HIS A 507 -8.15 -15.21 -0.78
N ARG A 508 -8.15 -16.41 -1.37
CA ARG A 508 -8.38 -17.69 -0.71
C ARG A 508 -7.36 -18.75 -1.15
N ALA A 509 -7.28 -19.79 -0.34
CA ALA A 509 -6.60 -21.02 -0.73
C ALA A 509 -7.38 -21.75 -1.83
N PRO A 510 -6.69 -22.33 -2.84
CA PRO A 510 -7.32 -23.28 -3.76
C PRO A 510 -7.68 -24.56 -3.01
N ASP A 511 -8.62 -25.32 -3.57
CA ASP A 511 -8.88 -26.68 -3.14
C ASP A 511 -7.65 -27.57 -3.41
N LYS A 512 -7.51 -28.65 -2.65
CA LYS A 512 -6.49 -29.68 -2.91
C LYS A 512 -6.78 -30.40 -4.24
N SER A 513 -5.79 -31.13 -4.76
CA SER A 513 -5.92 -31.90 -6.02
C SER A 513 -7.04 -32.95 -5.99
N ASP A 514 -7.35 -33.50 -4.82
CA ASP A 514 -8.49 -34.40 -4.57
C ASP A 514 -9.83 -33.66 -4.41
N GLY A 515 -9.82 -32.33 -4.58
CA GLY A 515 -10.95 -31.44 -4.40
C GLY A 515 -11.22 -31.05 -2.93
N THR A 516 -10.47 -31.56 -1.96
CA THR A 516 -10.70 -31.25 -0.54
C THR A 516 -10.54 -29.74 -0.31
N PRO A 517 -11.52 -29.06 0.33
CA PRO A 517 -11.44 -27.63 0.49
C PRO A 517 -10.46 -27.21 1.57
N VAL A 518 -9.81 -26.07 1.36
CA VAL A 518 -8.80 -25.55 2.29
C VAL A 518 -9.38 -24.38 3.09
N PRO A 519 -9.66 -24.54 4.39
CA PRO A 519 -10.22 -23.49 5.23
C PRO A 519 -9.19 -22.38 5.49
N VAL A 520 -9.27 -21.29 4.71
CA VAL A 520 -8.26 -20.22 4.68
C VAL A 520 -7.85 -19.69 6.06
N GLY A 521 -8.80 -19.44 6.97
CA GLY A 521 -8.48 -18.94 8.31
C GLY A 521 -7.69 -19.95 9.14
N PHE A 522 -8.13 -21.21 9.16
CA PHE A 522 -7.42 -22.29 9.84
C PHE A 522 -6.05 -22.54 9.22
N THR A 523 -5.94 -22.55 7.89
CA THR A 523 -4.67 -22.73 7.18
C THR A 523 -3.68 -21.63 7.53
N ILE A 524 -4.10 -20.35 7.50
CA ILE A 524 -3.25 -19.23 7.94
C ILE A 524 -2.78 -19.46 9.38
N MET A 525 -3.71 -19.74 10.31
CA MET A 525 -3.34 -19.91 11.71
C MET A 525 -2.37 -21.08 11.90
N LYS A 526 -2.60 -22.21 11.23
CA LYS A 526 -1.74 -23.38 11.36
C LYS A 526 -0.36 -23.15 10.77
N THR A 527 -0.26 -22.44 9.64
CA THR A 527 1.01 -22.04 9.05
C THR A 527 1.81 -21.15 9.99
N LEU A 528 1.17 -20.14 10.59
CA LEU A 528 1.83 -19.23 11.52
C LEU A 528 2.24 -19.92 12.83
N GLU A 529 1.37 -20.76 13.40
CA GLU A 529 1.68 -21.57 14.58
C GLU A 529 2.89 -22.48 14.31
N ASN A 530 2.88 -23.22 13.20
CA ASN A 530 3.99 -24.08 12.82
C ASN A 530 5.29 -23.28 12.64
N HIS A 531 5.23 -22.09 12.04
CA HIS A 531 6.39 -21.23 11.89
C HIS A 531 6.94 -20.77 13.25
N ILE A 532 6.07 -20.35 14.17
CA ILE A 532 6.46 -19.97 15.54
C ILE A 532 7.16 -21.14 16.24
N VAL A 533 6.54 -22.32 16.23
CA VAL A 533 7.06 -23.51 16.94
C VAL A 533 8.36 -24.02 16.31
N ASN A 534 8.42 -24.11 14.98
CA ASN A 534 9.53 -24.77 14.29
C ASN A 534 10.71 -23.82 14.03
N ASN A 535 10.45 -22.52 13.83
CA ASN A 535 11.48 -21.57 13.40
C ASN A 535 11.81 -20.52 14.47
N LEU A 536 10.92 -20.24 15.41
CA LEU A 536 11.07 -19.13 16.36
C LEU A 536 10.97 -19.54 17.83
N SER A 537 11.01 -20.83 18.16
CA SER A 537 10.88 -21.33 19.54
C SER A 537 11.95 -20.82 20.53
N ARG A 538 13.08 -20.34 20.04
CA ARG A 538 14.12 -19.67 20.85
C ARG A 538 13.79 -18.22 21.24
N HIS A 539 12.82 -17.61 20.56
CA HIS A 539 12.45 -16.21 20.72
C HIS A 539 10.99 -16.03 21.13
N VAL A 540 10.12 -17.03 20.87
CA VAL A 540 8.69 -16.97 21.15
C VAL A 540 8.31 -18.12 22.07
N THR A 541 7.86 -17.78 23.27
CA THR A 541 7.23 -18.73 24.20
C THR A 541 5.72 -18.60 24.08
N VAL A 542 5.02 -19.69 23.77
CA VAL A 542 3.55 -19.73 23.70
C VAL A 542 3.00 -20.36 24.98
N MET A 543 2.05 -19.67 25.63
CA MET A 543 1.35 -20.17 26.81
C MET A 543 -0.16 -20.11 26.59
N THR A 544 -0.83 -21.26 26.61
CA THR A 544 -2.29 -21.39 26.46
C THR A 544 -2.96 -21.64 27.81
N GLY A 545 -4.29 -21.45 27.90
CA GLY A 545 -5.02 -21.57 29.16
C GLY A 545 -4.68 -20.45 30.16
N ILE A 546 -4.19 -19.31 29.69
CA ILE A 546 -3.75 -18.17 30.50
C ILE A 546 -4.69 -16.98 30.31
N THR A 547 -5.37 -16.57 31.38
CA THR A 547 -6.24 -15.39 31.36
C THR A 547 -5.48 -14.17 31.85
N VAL A 548 -5.30 -13.17 30.99
CA VAL A 548 -4.77 -11.86 31.39
C VAL A 548 -5.91 -10.99 31.94
N THR A 549 -5.72 -10.43 33.14
CA THR A 549 -6.79 -9.74 33.90
C THR A 549 -6.53 -8.25 34.10
N ALA A 550 -5.27 -7.80 34.03
CA ALA A 550 -4.91 -6.39 34.12
C ALA A 550 -3.60 -6.06 33.39
N LEU A 551 -3.46 -4.78 33.04
CA LEU A 551 -2.21 -4.18 32.57
C LEU A 551 -1.51 -3.51 33.75
N GLU A 552 -0.29 -3.92 34.03
CA GLU A 552 0.54 -3.26 35.04
C GLU A 552 1.12 -1.99 34.44
N SER A 553 0.99 -0.86 35.12
CA SER A 553 1.42 0.42 34.60
C SER A 553 1.95 1.36 35.68
N THR A 554 2.85 2.24 35.27
CA THR A 554 3.32 3.37 36.07
C THR A 554 2.75 4.66 35.49
N SER A 555 2.54 5.65 36.36
CA SER A 555 2.09 6.98 35.96
C SER A 555 3.03 8.03 36.52
N ARG A 556 3.40 9.01 35.69
CA ARG A 556 4.18 10.18 36.11
C ARG A 556 3.63 11.44 35.48
N VAL A 557 3.59 12.52 36.23
CA VAL A 557 3.27 13.84 35.69
C VAL A 557 4.55 14.45 35.16
N ARG A 558 4.56 14.81 33.87
CA ARG A 558 5.67 15.53 33.26
C ARG A 558 5.72 16.98 33.79
N PRO A 559 6.85 17.68 33.65
CA PRO A 559 6.95 19.09 34.04
C PRO A 559 5.97 20.04 33.34
N ASP A 560 5.42 19.65 32.18
CA ASP A 560 4.35 20.37 31.46
C ASP A 560 2.93 20.03 31.96
N GLY A 561 2.82 19.33 33.10
CA GLY A 561 1.54 18.90 33.69
C GLY A 561 0.90 17.69 33.01
N VAL A 562 1.48 17.16 31.93
CA VAL A 562 0.90 16.02 31.20
C VAL A 562 1.10 14.74 32.00
N LEU A 563 0.00 14.05 32.33
CA LEU A 563 0.05 12.71 32.90
C LEU A 563 0.49 11.70 31.83
N VAL A 564 1.64 11.07 32.04
CA VAL A 564 2.18 10.02 31.19
C VAL A 564 2.00 8.69 31.87
N LYS A 565 1.30 7.78 31.20
CA LYS A 565 1.16 6.37 31.61
C LYS A 565 2.09 5.50 30.79
N HIS A 566 2.73 4.54 31.44
CA HIS A 566 3.63 3.56 30.83
C HIS A 566 3.26 2.17 31.31
N VAL A 567 2.85 1.30 30.39
CA VAL A 567 2.61 -0.12 30.66
C VAL A 567 3.94 -0.85 30.80
N THR A 568 4.06 -1.63 31.86
CA THR A 568 5.30 -2.30 32.30
C THR A 568 5.15 -3.82 32.42
N GLY A 569 3.98 -4.36 32.09
CA GLY A 569 3.70 -5.78 32.21
C GLY A 569 2.21 -6.11 32.22
N VAL A 570 1.91 -7.36 32.54
CA VAL A 570 0.54 -7.86 32.65
C VAL A 570 0.36 -8.70 33.91
N ARG A 571 -0.85 -8.69 34.45
CA ARG A 571 -1.30 -9.63 35.47
C ARG A 571 -2.12 -10.74 34.84
N LEU A 572 -1.80 -11.98 35.17
CA LEU A 572 -2.45 -13.15 34.62
C LEU A 572 -2.87 -14.15 35.68
N ILE A 573 -3.80 -15.02 35.31
CA ILE A 573 -4.29 -16.16 36.09
C ILE A 573 -4.08 -17.41 35.24
N GLN A 574 -3.41 -18.40 35.82
CA GLN A 574 -3.22 -19.72 35.20
C GLN A 574 -4.48 -20.59 35.38
N ALA A 575 -4.59 -21.68 34.62
CA ALA A 575 -5.66 -22.66 34.80
C ALA A 575 -5.74 -23.25 36.23
N SER A 576 -4.62 -23.25 36.98
CA SER A 576 -4.56 -23.64 38.40
C SER A 576 -5.24 -22.65 39.36
N GLY A 577 -5.63 -21.47 38.88
CA GLY A 577 -6.15 -20.37 39.70
C GLY A 577 -5.06 -19.45 40.28
N GLN A 578 -3.78 -19.79 40.10
CA GLN A 578 -2.67 -18.97 40.60
C GLN A 578 -2.56 -17.64 39.81
N SER A 579 -2.47 -16.52 40.52
CA SER A 579 -2.21 -15.21 39.93
C SER A 579 -0.72 -14.88 39.95
N MET A 580 -0.21 -14.30 38.86
CA MET A 580 1.17 -13.80 38.76
C MET A 580 1.25 -12.54 37.91
N VAL A 581 2.38 -11.83 38.03
CA VAL A 581 2.71 -10.66 37.21
C VAL A 581 3.90 -11.00 36.32
N LEU A 582 3.78 -10.69 35.03
CA LEU A 582 4.87 -10.76 34.07
C LEU A 582 5.26 -9.35 33.64
N ASN A 583 6.53 -9.00 33.86
CA ASN A 583 7.08 -7.71 33.44
C ASN A 583 7.44 -7.73 31.95
N ALA A 584 7.20 -6.61 31.27
CA ALA A 584 7.49 -6.43 29.86
C ALA A 584 7.93 -5.00 29.58
N ASP A 585 8.70 -4.81 28.51
CA ASP A 585 9.04 -3.49 28.01
C ASP A 585 7.94 -2.97 27.07
N ALA A 586 7.19 -3.88 26.43
CA ALA A 586 5.98 -3.58 25.66
C ALA A 586 4.91 -4.68 25.78
N VAL A 587 3.65 -4.28 25.70
CA VAL A 587 2.48 -5.17 25.65
C VAL A 587 1.67 -4.89 24.38
N VAL A 588 1.37 -5.94 23.62
CA VAL A 588 0.46 -5.89 22.46
C VAL A 588 -0.86 -6.57 22.82
N LEU A 589 -1.96 -5.82 22.79
CA LEU A 589 -3.30 -6.37 22.89
C LEU A 589 -3.76 -6.83 21.50
N ALA A 590 -4.05 -8.13 21.38
CA ALA A 590 -4.54 -8.79 20.17
C ALA A 590 -5.73 -9.72 20.52
N THR A 591 -6.57 -9.29 21.47
CA THR A 591 -7.57 -10.13 22.16
C THR A 591 -8.87 -10.36 21.39
N GLY A 592 -8.99 -9.82 20.18
CA GLY A 592 -10.26 -9.80 19.46
C GLY A 592 -11.31 -8.86 20.09
N GLY A 593 -12.54 -8.93 19.59
CA GLY A 593 -13.66 -8.06 19.95
C GLY A 593 -14.53 -8.56 21.12
N PHE A 594 -15.74 -8.00 21.19
CA PHE A 594 -16.73 -8.26 22.26
C PHE A 594 -18.08 -8.77 21.74
N SER A 595 -18.07 -9.44 20.58
CA SER A 595 -19.24 -9.93 19.85
C SER A 595 -20.00 -11.10 20.52
N ASN A 596 -19.47 -11.65 21.62
CA ASN A 596 -20.12 -12.68 22.44
C ASN A 596 -19.99 -12.36 23.95
N ASP A 597 -19.94 -11.07 24.29
CA ASP A 597 -19.74 -10.64 25.67
C ASP A 597 -21.05 -10.71 26.48
N HIS A 598 -21.17 -11.75 27.29
CA HIS A 598 -22.28 -11.95 28.24
C HIS A 598 -21.85 -11.82 29.70
N THR A 599 -20.69 -11.21 29.95
CA THR A 599 -20.19 -11.00 31.32
C THR A 599 -20.99 -9.91 32.05
N PRO A 600 -20.92 -9.82 33.40
CA PRO A 600 -21.64 -8.80 34.17
C PRO A 600 -21.33 -7.34 33.76
N ASN A 601 -20.13 -7.08 33.24
CA ASN A 601 -19.72 -5.79 32.69
C ASN A 601 -19.67 -5.83 31.15
N SER A 602 -20.69 -6.42 30.54
CA SER A 602 -20.77 -6.64 29.09
C SER A 602 -20.68 -5.33 28.31
N LEU A 603 -19.67 -5.23 27.44
CA LEU A 603 -19.54 -4.12 26.49
C LEU A 603 -20.66 -4.15 25.45
N LEU A 604 -21.12 -5.35 25.07
CA LEU A 604 -22.22 -5.50 24.12
C LEU A 604 -23.52 -4.94 24.71
N GLN A 605 -23.83 -5.26 25.98
CA GLN A 605 -24.99 -4.70 26.67
C GLN A 605 -24.88 -3.19 26.91
N GLN A 606 -23.67 -2.71 27.20
CA GLN A 606 -23.43 -1.30 27.46
C GLN A 606 -23.57 -0.42 26.20
N TYR A 607 -23.02 -0.86 25.07
CA TYR A 607 -22.89 -0.02 23.88
C TYR A 607 -23.83 -0.38 22.73
N ALA A 608 -24.33 -1.62 22.68
CA ALA A 608 -25.28 -2.08 21.67
C ALA A 608 -26.39 -2.97 22.26
N PRO A 609 -27.13 -2.52 23.30
CA PRO A 609 -28.16 -3.31 23.96
C PRO A 609 -29.23 -3.83 22.98
N GLN A 610 -29.53 -3.07 21.93
CA GLN A 610 -30.48 -3.43 20.87
C GLN A 610 -30.07 -4.67 20.06
N LEU A 611 -28.79 -5.06 20.09
CA LEU A 611 -28.26 -6.24 19.39
C LEU A 611 -27.98 -7.42 20.34
N SER A 612 -27.99 -7.20 21.65
CA SER A 612 -27.60 -8.19 22.67
C SER A 612 -28.39 -9.51 22.64
N SER A 613 -29.61 -9.50 22.10
CA SER A 613 -30.48 -10.67 21.94
C SER A 613 -30.22 -11.49 20.69
N PHE A 614 -29.50 -10.93 19.70
CA PHE A 614 -29.19 -11.64 18.46
C PHE A 614 -28.25 -12.83 18.72
N PRO A 615 -28.34 -13.90 17.91
CA PRO A 615 -27.30 -14.93 17.90
C PRO A 615 -25.98 -14.36 17.39
N THR A 616 -24.87 -15.07 17.64
CA THR A 616 -23.52 -14.68 17.22
C THR A 616 -22.85 -15.78 16.40
N THR A 617 -21.85 -15.43 15.61
CA THR A 617 -20.99 -16.40 14.89
C THR A 617 -19.64 -16.62 15.58
N ASN A 618 -19.41 -15.92 16.70
CA ASN A 618 -18.13 -15.90 17.41
C ASN A 618 -18.09 -16.93 18.54
N GLY A 619 -16.88 -17.36 18.90
CA GLY A 619 -16.71 -18.24 20.06
C GLY A 619 -16.99 -17.52 21.39
N VAL A 620 -17.16 -18.29 22.47
CA VAL A 620 -17.43 -17.78 23.82
C VAL A 620 -16.30 -16.93 24.40
N TRP A 621 -15.10 -17.01 23.80
CA TRP A 621 -13.94 -16.23 24.18
C TRP A 621 -14.00 -14.74 23.78
N ALA A 622 -14.91 -14.32 22.88
CA ALA A 622 -14.98 -12.95 22.36
C ALA A 622 -15.70 -11.99 23.34
N THR A 623 -15.09 -11.77 24.50
CA THR A 623 -15.67 -11.07 25.67
C THR A 623 -15.13 -9.66 25.90
N GLY A 624 -14.32 -9.12 24.98
CA GLY A 624 -13.83 -7.74 25.06
C GLY A 624 -12.77 -7.47 26.14
N ASP A 625 -12.08 -8.49 26.66
CA ASP A 625 -11.18 -8.36 27.82
C ASP A 625 -10.08 -7.31 27.60
N GLY A 626 -9.45 -7.29 26.42
CA GLY A 626 -8.44 -6.29 26.08
C GLY A 626 -8.98 -4.87 26.05
N VAL A 627 -10.20 -4.68 25.51
CA VAL A 627 -10.87 -3.37 25.50
C VAL A 627 -11.17 -2.90 26.93
N LYS A 628 -11.67 -3.80 27.79
CA LYS A 628 -11.93 -3.52 29.21
C LYS A 628 -10.65 -3.11 29.96
N MET A 629 -9.56 -3.84 29.74
CA MET A 629 -8.26 -3.52 30.36
C MET A 629 -7.68 -2.19 29.88
N ALA A 630 -7.71 -1.94 28.57
CA ALA A 630 -7.21 -0.69 27.98
C ALA A 630 -8.04 0.53 28.44
N SER A 631 -9.37 0.40 28.50
CA SER A 631 -10.27 1.45 28.97
C SER A 631 -9.99 1.87 30.41
N LYS A 632 -9.64 0.92 31.31
CA LYS A 632 -9.21 1.24 32.68
C LYS A 632 -7.95 2.10 32.74
N LEU A 633 -7.08 2.03 31.73
CA LEU A 633 -5.92 2.93 31.61
C LEU A 633 -6.26 4.28 30.95
N GLY A 634 -7.51 4.50 30.52
CA GLY A 634 -7.96 5.71 29.86
C GLY A 634 -7.75 5.73 28.35
N VAL A 635 -7.45 4.57 27.73
CA VAL A 635 -7.45 4.46 26.27
C VAL A 635 -8.80 4.88 25.73
N THR A 636 -8.81 5.78 24.74
CA THR A 636 -10.05 6.24 24.15
C THR A 636 -10.70 5.12 23.35
N LEU A 637 -11.98 4.89 23.59
CA LEU A 637 -12.78 3.95 22.81
C LEU A 637 -13.50 4.71 21.69
N VAL A 638 -13.58 4.11 20.51
CA VAL A 638 -14.26 4.68 19.34
C VAL A 638 -15.24 3.67 18.76
N ASP A 639 -16.33 4.17 18.18
CA ASP A 639 -17.33 3.38 17.44
C ASP A 639 -17.90 2.18 18.21
N MET A 640 -17.95 2.22 19.55
CA MET A 640 -18.34 1.07 20.39
C MET A 640 -19.76 0.55 20.13
N ASP A 641 -20.66 1.40 19.63
CA ASP A 641 -22.03 1.03 19.23
C ASP A 641 -22.09 0.38 17.83
N LYS A 642 -20.98 0.40 17.07
CA LYS A 642 -20.88 -0.16 15.72
C LYS A 642 -20.54 -1.64 15.80
N VAL A 643 -21.60 -2.45 15.97
CA VAL A 643 -21.53 -3.91 15.97
C VAL A 643 -22.20 -4.45 14.71
N GLN A 644 -21.47 -5.23 13.91
CA GLN A 644 -21.95 -5.76 12.64
C GLN A 644 -22.69 -7.07 12.81
N LEU A 645 -23.87 -7.14 12.20
CA LEU A 645 -24.56 -8.38 11.89
C LEU A 645 -24.05 -8.95 10.55
N HIS A 646 -23.73 -10.24 10.53
CA HIS A 646 -23.60 -11.00 9.30
C HIS A 646 -24.99 -11.51 8.90
N PRO A 647 -25.42 -11.32 7.63
CA PRO A 647 -26.79 -11.69 7.22
C PRO A 647 -27.02 -13.20 7.20
N THR A 648 -25.96 -14.00 7.07
CA THR A 648 -26.03 -15.45 6.85
C THR A 648 -25.39 -16.25 7.98
N GLY A 649 -25.90 -16.13 9.21
CA GLY A 649 -25.69 -17.16 10.24
C GLY A 649 -26.55 -18.38 9.90
N LEU A 650 -25.95 -19.56 9.74
CA LEU A 650 -26.66 -20.78 9.40
C LEU A 650 -27.44 -21.26 10.63
N LEU A 651 -28.77 -21.29 10.49
CA LEU A 651 -29.67 -21.81 11.50
C LEU A 651 -29.77 -23.32 11.32
N ASP A 652 -29.47 -24.08 12.36
CA ASP A 652 -29.69 -25.53 12.39
C ASP A 652 -31.13 -25.81 12.84
N PRO A 653 -31.99 -26.43 12.02
CA PRO A 653 -33.33 -26.84 12.42
C PRO A 653 -33.37 -27.79 13.62
N LYS A 654 -32.29 -28.54 13.86
CA LYS A 654 -32.18 -29.50 14.96
C LYS A 654 -31.85 -28.82 16.30
N ASP A 655 -31.24 -27.64 16.25
CA ASP A 655 -30.95 -26.80 17.41
C ASP A 655 -31.17 -25.31 17.06
N PRO A 656 -32.43 -24.91 16.84
CA PRO A 656 -32.75 -23.55 16.41
C PRO A 656 -32.43 -22.52 17.49
N SER A 657 -32.43 -22.94 18.77
CA SER A 657 -32.16 -22.10 19.94
C SER A 657 -30.69 -21.74 20.14
N ASN A 658 -29.76 -22.45 19.48
CA ASN A 658 -28.33 -22.23 19.65
C ASN A 658 -27.93 -20.78 19.42
N ARG A 659 -27.39 -20.10 20.44
CA ARG A 659 -26.98 -18.70 20.26
C ARG A 659 -25.74 -18.56 19.39
N THR A 660 -24.92 -19.60 19.23
CA THR A 660 -23.74 -19.57 18.36
C THR A 660 -24.03 -20.28 17.05
N LYS A 661 -24.17 -19.51 15.97
CA LYS A 661 -24.45 -20.04 14.62
C LYS A 661 -23.16 -20.30 13.84
N TYR A 662 -23.18 -21.30 12.96
CA TYR A 662 -22.13 -21.45 11.96
C TYR A 662 -22.22 -20.28 10.98
N LEU A 663 -21.07 -19.70 10.63
CA LEU A 663 -21.05 -18.65 9.62
C LEU A 663 -21.28 -19.27 8.24
N GLY A 664 -22.40 -18.91 7.59
CA GLY A 664 -22.56 -19.10 6.16
C GLY A 664 -21.71 -18.03 5.46
N PRO A 665 -20.58 -18.40 4.82
CA PRO A 665 -19.66 -17.40 4.28
C PRO A 665 -20.35 -16.52 3.25
N GLU A 666 -19.93 -15.26 3.19
CA GLU A 666 -20.42 -14.33 2.18
C GLU A 666 -20.15 -14.81 0.73
N ALA A 667 -19.13 -15.65 0.56
CA ALA A 667 -18.87 -16.35 -0.69
C ALA A 667 -20.05 -17.23 -1.17
N LEU A 668 -20.98 -17.68 -0.32
CA LEU A 668 -22.21 -18.35 -0.77
C LEU A 668 -23.02 -17.43 -1.70
N ARG A 669 -23.25 -16.18 -1.28
CA ARG A 669 -23.91 -15.15 -2.09
C ARG A 669 -23.02 -14.68 -3.23
N GLY A 670 -21.72 -14.48 -2.95
CA GLY A 670 -20.69 -14.10 -3.93
C GLY A 670 -20.54 -15.07 -5.11
N SER A 671 -20.86 -16.34 -4.90
CA SER A 671 -20.83 -17.40 -5.92
C SER A 671 -22.18 -17.66 -6.58
N GLY A 672 -23.22 -16.87 -6.28
CA GLY A 672 -24.53 -16.95 -6.96
C GLY A 672 -25.71 -17.36 -6.09
N GLY A 673 -25.53 -17.55 -4.78
CA GLY A 673 -26.63 -17.80 -3.87
C GLY A 673 -27.60 -16.62 -3.78
N VAL A 674 -28.91 -16.91 -3.84
CA VAL A 674 -30.00 -15.92 -3.73
C VAL A 674 -30.73 -16.05 -2.40
N LEU A 675 -31.34 -14.97 -1.93
CA LEU A 675 -32.14 -14.96 -0.71
C LEU A 675 -33.63 -14.91 -1.06
N LEU A 676 -34.39 -15.89 -0.56
CA LEU A 676 -35.84 -15.96 -0.70
C LEU A 676 -36.54 -15.76 0.65
N ASN A 677 -37.67 -15.06 0.64
CA ASN A 677 -38.56 -14.93 1.80
C ASN A 677 -39.52 -16.14 1.91
N LYS A 678 -40.44 -16.12 2.89
CA LYS A 678 -41.47 -17.18 3.06
C LYS A 678 -42.48 -17.29 1.91
N ASN A 679 -42.55 -16.31 1.02
CA ASN A 679 -43.41 -16.34 -0.17
C ASN A 679 -42.71 -16.93 -1.40
N GLY A 680 -41.41 -17.28 -1.29
CA GLY A 680 -40.60 -17.74 -2.41
C GLY A 680 -40.02 -16.63 -3.29
N GLU A 681 -40.02 -15.38 -2.79
CA GLU A 681 -39.66 -14.18 -3.56
C GLU A 681 -38.30 -13.61 -3.13
N ARG A 682 -37.57 -13.00 -4.07
CA ARG A 682 -36.38 -12.21 -3.77
C ARG A 682 -36.76 -10.84 -3.21
N PHE A 683 -35.98 -10.32 -2.26
CA PHE A 683 -36.29 -9.07 -1.56
C PHE A 683 -35.10 -8.12 -1.37
N VAL A 684 -33.89 -8.50 -1.80
CA VAL A 684 -32.68 -7.68 -1.63
C VAL A 684 -31.62 -7.98 -2.68
N ASN A 685 -30.74 -7.00 -2.96
CA ASN A 685 -29.49 -7.28 -3.66
C ASN A 685 -28.55 -8.04 -2.71
N GLU A 686 -28.33 -9.32 -2.98
CA GLU A 686 -27.55 -10.22 -2.13
C GLU A 686 -26.05 -9.87 -2.09
N LEU A 687 -25.57 -8.94 -2.93
CA LEU A 687 -24.18 -8.46 -2.93
C LEU A 687 -24.05 -7.01 -2.39
N ASP A 688 -25.11 -6.48 -1.78
CA ASP A 688 -25.06 -5.20 -1.08
C ASP A 688 -24.31 -5.30 0.26
N LEU A 689 -24.22 -4.19 1.00
CA LEU A 689 -23.62 -4.13 2.32
C LEU A 689 -24.32 -5.09 3.30
N ARG A 690 -23.55 -5.68 4.22
CA ARG A 690 -24.07 -6.58 5.26
C ARG A 690 -25.19 -5.97 6.09
N SER A 691 -25.10 -4.68 6.39
CA SER A 691 -26.14 -3.91 7.09
C SER A 691 -27.45 -3.89 6.31
N VAL A 692 -27.40 -3.63 5.00
CA VAL A 692 -28.56 -3.62 4.10
C VAL A 692 -29.21 -5.01 4.04
N VAL A 693 -28.41 -6.05 3.78
CA VAL A 693 -28.92 -7.42 3.68
C VAL A 693 -29.51 -7.91 5.00
N SER A 694 -28.85 -7.63 6.14
CA SER A 694 -29.35 -8.02 7.46
C SER A 694 -30.67 -7.32 7.79
N GLN A 695 -30.76 -6.00 7.53
CA GLN A 695 -31.99 -5.23 7.75
C GLN A 695 -33.12 -5.73 6.85
N ALA A 696 -32.83 -6.09 5.60
CA ALA A 696 -33.81 -6.63 4.68
C ALA A 696 -34.40 -7.97 5.16
N ILE A 697 -33.57 -8.84 5.77
CA ILE A 697 -34.04 -10.09 6.39
C ILE A 697 -34.91 -9.80 7.62
N ILE A 698 -34.48 -8.86 8.48
CA ILE A 698 -35.24 -8.46 9.68
C ILE A 698 -36.61 -7.89 9.29
N ALA A 699 -36.67 -7.07 8.24
CA ALA A 699 -37.88 -6.45 7.73
C ALA A 699 -38.89 -7.44 7.12
N GLN A 700 -38.48 -8.68 6.81
CA GLN A 700 -39.43 -9.73 6.43
C GLN A 700 -40.30 -10.19 7.62
N ASP A 701 -39.90 -9.84 8.85
CA ASP A 701 -40.55 -10.14 10.13
C ASP A 701 -40.78 -11.63 10.45
N ASN A 702 -40.27 -12.53 9.60
CA ASN A 702 -40.40 -13.98 9.74
C ASN A 702 -39.53 -14.54 10.86
N VAL A 703 -40.14 -15.08 11.92
CA VAL A 703 -39.44 -15.78 13.01
C VAL A 703 -39.39 -17.28 12.75
N TYR A 704 -38.21 -17.89 12.95
CA TYR A 704 -38.08 -19.34 12.86
C TYR A 704 -38.59 -20.00 14.16
N PRO A 705 -39.46 -21.03 14.09
CA PRO A 705 -40.00 -21.68 15.30
C PRO A 705 -38.90 -22.21 16.23
N GLY A 706 -39.09 -22.05 17.54
CA GLY A 706 -38.14 -22.55 18.56
C GLY A 706 -36.78 -21.84 18.60
N SER A 707 -36.55 -20.79 17.80
CA SER A 707 -35.25 -20.12 17.68
C SER A 707 -34.98 -19.00 18.69
N GLY A 708 -35.90 -18.77 19.63
CA GLY A 708 -35.82 -17.63 20.56
C GLY A 708 -35.98 -16.26 19.88
N GLY A 709 -36.70 -16.19 18.75
CA GLY A 709 -36.99 -14.93 18.06
C GLY A 709 -36.11 -14.61 16.85
N SER A 710 -35.30 -15.56 16.38
CA SER A 710 -34.41 -15.36 15.22
C SER A 710 -35.21 -15.10 13.94
N LYS A 711 -34.98 -13.93 13.33
CA LYS A 711 -35.51 -13.60 11.99
C LYS A 711 -34.77 -14.40 10.93
N PHE A 712 -35.45 -14.89 9.90
CA PHE A 712 -34.80 -15.78 8.92
C PHE A 712 -35.26 -15.59 7.47
N ALA A 713 -34.42 -16.08 6.56
CA ALA A 713 -34.67 -16.23 5.13
C ALA A 713 -34.06 -17.55 4.62
N TYR A 714 -34.28 -17.87 3.34
CA TYR A 714 -33.74 -19.05 2.68
C TYR A 714 -32.62 -18.65 1.72
N CYS A 715 -31.42 -19.20 1.91
CA CYS A 715 -30.30 -19.04 0.98
C CYS A 715 -30.28 -20.21 0.01
N VAL A 716 -30.52 -19.95 -1.27
CA VAL A 716 -30.69 -20.97 -2.31
C VAL A 716 -29.53 -20.90 -3.32
N LEU A 717 -28.88 -22.04 -3.55
CA LEU A 717 -27.85 -22.23 -4.58
C LEU A 717 -28.31 -23.32 -5.56
N ASN A 718 -28.08 -23.14 -6.85
CA ASN A 718 -28.14 -24.27 -7.80
C ASN A 718 -26.77 -24.94 -7.95
N GLU A 719 -26.72 -25.96 -8.80
CA GLU A 719 -25.51 -26.70 -9.12
C GLU A 719 -24.34 -25.81 -9.60
N THR A 720 -24.63 -24.79 -10.42
CA THR A 720 -23.62 -23.84 -10.92
C THR A 720 -23.04 -22.99 -9.78
N ALA A 721 -23.91 -22.43 -8.93
CA ALA A 721 -23.48 -21.66 -7.77
C ALA A 721 -22.69 -22.53 -6.76
N ALA A 722 -23.12 -23.78 -6.55
CA ALA A 722 -22.40 -24.75 -5.73
C ALA A 722 -21.00 -25.05 -6.28
N LYS A 723 -20.86 -25.18 -7.61
CA LYS A 723 -19.55 -25.36 -8.27
C LYS A 723 -18.66 -24.13 -8.12
N LEU A 724 -19.20 -22.92 -8.29
CA LEU A 724 -18.46 -21.66 -8.11
C LEU A 724 -18.06 -21.40 -6.66
N PHE A 725 -18.87 -21.84 -5.70
CA PHE A 725 -18.53 -21.77 -4.29
C PHE A 725 -17.46 -22.79 -3.89
N GLY A 726 -17.52 -23.96 -4.51
CA GLY A 726 -16.71 -25.15 -4.23
C GLY A 726 -17.61 -26.25 -3.66
N LYS A 727 -17.90 -27.30 -4.44
CA LYS A 727 -18.84 -28.37 -4.06
C LYS A 727 -18.44 -29.07 -2.76
N ASN A 728 -17.15 -29.30 -2.56
CA ASN A 728 -16.68 -29.94 -1.35
C ASN A 728 -16.76 -28.98 -0.16
N PHE A 729 -16.59 -27.67 -0.39
CA PHE A 729 -16.78 -26.63 0.62
C PHE A 729 -18.25 -26.58 1.04
N LEU A 730 -19.18 -26.67 0.09
CA LEU A 730 -20.60 -26.84 0.37
C LEU A 730 -20.88 -28.15 1.10
N GLY A 731 -20.24 -29.24 0.70
CA GLY A 731 -20.35 -30.57 1.32
C GLY A 731 -19.96 -30.59 2.80
N PHE A 732 -19.05 -29.72 3.24
CA PHE A 732 -18.78 -29.52 4.67
C PHE A 732 -20.03 -29.03 5.43
N TYR A 733 -20.69 -27.97 4.94
CA TYR A 733 -21.90 -27.45 5.58
C TYR A 733 -23.09 -28.39 5.38
N TRP A 734 -23.19 -29.02 4.22
CA TRP A 734 -24.30 -29.88 3.85
C TRP A 734 -24.19 -31.29 4.43
N ASN A 735 -23.21 -32.09 4.00
CA ASN A 735 -23.11 -33.50 4.35
C ASN A 735 -22.52 -33.70 5.76
N ARG A 736 -21.56 -32.87 6.16
CA ARG A 736 -20.85 -33.04 7.44
C ARG A 736 -21.59 -32.40 8.61
N LEU A 737 -22.11 -31.18 8.42
CA LEU A 737 -22.82 -30.44 9.48
C LEU A 737 -24.35 -30.57 9.38
N GLY A 738 -24.91 -30.97 8.23
CA GLY A 738 -26.36 -31.09 8.07
C GLY A 738 -27.12 -29.77 7.98
N LEU A 739 -26.46 -28.67 7.63
CA LEU A 739 -27.02 -27.30 7.62
C LEU A 739 -27.68 -26.89 6.30
N PHE A 740 -27.64 -27.76 5.29
CA PHE A 740 -28.29 -27.56 4.00
C PHE A 740 -29.24 -28.71 3.70
N GLN A 741 -30.25 -28.44 2.89
CA GLN A 741 -31.12 -29.45 2.30
C GLN A 741 -31.04 -29.38 0.77
N LYS A 742 -30.92 -30.54 0.13
CA LYS A 742 -30.98 -30.64 -1.33
C LYS A 742 -32.41 -31.00 -1.76
N VAL A 743 -32.90 -30.32 -2.79
CA VAL A 743 -34.18 -30.59 -3.45
C VAL A 743 -33.99 -30.58 -4.96
N ASP A 744 -34.64 -31.50 -5.68
CA ASP A 744 -34.34 -31.73 -7.10
C ASP A 744 -35.18 -30.87 -8.07
N SER A 745 -36.28 -30.26 -7.59
CA SER A 745 -37.24 -29.53 -8.43
C SER A 745 -37.76 -28.25 -7.79
N VAL A 746 -38.38 -27.38 -8.60
CA VAL A 746 -39.06 -26.15 -8.13
C VAL A 746 -40.19 -26.50 -7.15
N ALA A 747 -40.96 -27.56 -7.42
CA ALA A 747 -41.97 -28.08 -6.51
C ALA A 747 -41.38 -28.48 -5.14
N GLY A 748 -40.22 -29.15 -5.14
CA GLY A 748 -39.51 -29.52 -3.93
C GLY A 748 -39.02 -28.30 -3.14
N LEU A 749 -38.51 -27.28 -3.83
CA LEU A 749 -38.10 -26.01 -3.22
C LEU A 749 -39.29 -25.25 -2.62
N ALA A 750 -40.40 -25.15 -3.34
CA ALA A 750 -41.62 -24.51 -2.86
C ALA A 750 -42.19 -25.21 -1.61
N LYS A 751 -42.19 -26.55 -1.60
CA LYS A 751 -42.59 -27.35 -0.43
C LYS A 751 -41.68 -27.10 0.77
N LEU A 752 -40.36 -26.98 0.56
CA LEU A 752 -39.40 -26.69 1.62
C LEU A 752 -39.60 -25.29 2.22
N ILE A 753 -39.93 -24.30 1.38
CA ILE A 753 -40.23 -22.93 1.83
C ILE A 753 -41.60 -22.87 2.52
N GLY A 754 -42.56 -23.68 2.06
CA GLY A 754 -43.95 -23.64 2.49
C GLY A 754 -44.77 -22.60 1.74
N CYS A 755 -44.48 -22.37 0.44
CA CYS A 755 -45.13 -21.37 -0.40
C CYS A 755 -45.70 -21.97 -1.72
N PRO A 756 -46.54 -21.23 -2.47
CA PRO A 756 -47.00 -21.66 -3.79
C PRO A 756 -45.85 -21.86 -4.78
N GLU A 757 -45.88 -22.95 -5.57
CA GLU A 757 -44.85 -23.24 -6.59
C GLU A 757 -44.72 -22.14 -7.64
N ALA A 758 -45.85 -21.52 -8.03
CA ALA A 758 -45.90 -20.45 -9.00
C ALA A 758 -45.00 -19.25 -8.62
N ASN A 759 -44.89 -18.93 -7.33
CA ASN A 759 -44.07 -17.80 -6.86
C ASN A 759 -42.57 -18.07 -7.04
N VAL A 760 -42.14 -19.27 -6.66
CA VAL A 760 -40.73 -19.70 -6.83
C VAL A 760 -40.40 -19.80 -8.31
N MET A 761 -41.30 -20.38 -9.11
CA MET A 761 -41.16 -20.47 -10.57
C MET A 761 -40.98 -19.09 -11.21
N ALA A 762 -41.82 -18.11 -10.85
CA ALA A 762 -41.74 -16.75 -11.36
C ALA A 762 -40.41 -16.06 -10.96
N THR A 763 -40.00 -16.23 -9.70
CA THR A 763 -38.74 -15.68 -9.18
C THR A 763 -37.51 -16.23 -9.91
N LEU A 764 -37.47 -17.55 -10.13
CA LEU A 764 -36.36 -18.21 -10.83
C LEU A 764 -36.30 -17.83 -12.31
N LYS A 765 -37.45 -17.80 -13.01
CA LYS A 765 -37.52 -17.33 -14.41
C LYS A 765 -37.04 -15.89 -14.56
N GLN A 766 -37.49 -15.00 -13.69
CA GLN A 766 -37.06 -13.60 -13.71
C GLN A 766 -35.55 -13.48 -13.49
N TYR A 767 -34.98 -14.23 -12.53
CA TYR A 767 -33.54 -14.20 -12.29
C TYR A 767 -32.75 -14.75 -13.48
N GLU A 768 -33.22 -15.84 -14.09
CA GLU A 768 -32.63 -16.43 -15.30
C GLU A 768 -32.61 -15.45 -16.48
N GLU A 769 -33.72 -14.75 -16.73
CA GLU A 769 -33.80 -13.72 -17.77
C GLU A 769 -32.85 -12.54 -17.52
N LEU A 770 -32.80 -12.03 -16.29
CA LEU A 770 -31.93 -10.90 -15.94
C LEU A 770 -30.44 -11.26 -15.99
N SER A 771 -30.08 -12.47 -15.55
CA SER A 771 -28.70 -12.93 -15.51
C SER A 771 -28.16 -13.35 -16.89
N SER A 772 -29.02 -13.83 -17.80
CA SER A 772 -28.62 -14.28 -19.14
C SER A 772 -28.44 -13.15 -20.15
N LYS A 773 -29.23 -12.07 -20.06
CA LYS A 773 -29.30 -11.02 -21.10
C LYS A 773 -28.35 -9.81 -20.88
N LYS A 774 -27.43 -9.84 -19.90
CA LYS A 774 -26.57 -8.69 -19.50
C LYS A 774 -27.37 -7.37 -19.40
N LEU A 775 -28.56 -7.43 -18.78
CA LEU A 775 -29.50 -6.31 -18.75
C LEU A 775 -29.23 -5.29 -17.63
N ASN A 776 -29.99 -4.20 -17.67
CA ASN A 776 -30.14 -3.17 -16.63
C ASN A 776 -30.34 -3.77 -15.22
N PRO A 777 -30.06 -3.01 -14.14
CA PRO A 777 -30.26 -3.46 -12.77
C PRO A 777 -31.66 -4.08 -12.55
N CYS A 778 -31.72 -5.18 -11.78
CA CYS A 778 -32.97 -5.84 -11.42
C CYS A 778 -33.97 -4.83 -10.84
N PRO A 779 -35.15 -4.61 -11.45
CA PRO A 779 -36.08 -3.57 -11.01
C PRO A 779 -36.53 -3.75 -9.55
N LEU A 780 -36.65 -4.99 -9.08
CA LEU A 780 -37.11 -5.31 -7.73
C LEU A 780 -36.03 -5.08 -6.66
N THR A 781 -34.77 -5.36 -6.97
CA THR A 781 -33.71 -5.45 -5.95
C THR A 781 -32.52 -4.51 -6.20
N GLY A 782 -32.45 -3.88 -7.37
CA GLY A 782 -31.30 -3.10 -7.83
C GLY A 782 -30.05 -3.94 -8.16
N LYS A 783 -30.10 -5.27 -8.06
CA LYS A 783 -28.97 -6.15 -8.36
C LYS A 783 -28.53 -6.03 -9.82
N ASN A 784 -27.24 -5.77 -10.04
CA ASN A 784 -26.63 -5.60 -11.36
C ASN A 784 -25.41 -6.50 -11.62
N VAL A 785 -24.99 -7.29 -10.63
CA VAL A 785 -23.90 -8.27 -10.75
C VAL A 785 -24.47 -9.66 -10.48
N PHE A 786 -24.36 -10.55 -11.47
CA PHE A 786 -24.88 -11.91 -11.44
C PHE A 786 -23.71 -12.91 -11.62
N PRO A 787 -23.24 -13.59 -10.56
CA PRO A 787 -22.10 -14.52 -10.65
C PRO A 787 -22.39 -15.75 -11.54
N CYS A 788 -23.63 -16.20 -11.56
CA CYS A 788 -24.12 -17.26 -12.43
C CYS A 788 -25.64 -17.11 -12.67
N VAL A 789 -26.15 -17.89 -13.62
CA VAL A 789 -27.57 -18.04 -13.88
C VAL A 789 -28.18 -18.99 -12.85
N LEU A 790 -29.26 -18.56 -12.21
CA LEU A 790 -30.12 -19.39 -11.36
C LEU A 790 -31.48 -19.49 -12.06
N GLY A 791 -31.79 -20.67 -12.61
CA GLY A 791 -33.02 -20.92 -13.36
C GLY A 791 -33.90 -21.99 -12.72
N THR A 792 -34.90 -22.44 -13.47
CA THR A 792 -35.91 -23.42 -13.03
C THR A 792 -35.41 -24.87 -13.04
N GLN A 793 -34.17 -25.09 -13.50
CA GLN A 793 -33.51 -26.38 -13.49
C GLN A 793 -32.79 -26.59 -12.15
N GLY A 794 -33.21 -27.62 -11.41
CA GLY A 794 -32.55 -28.10 -10.20
C GLY A 794 -31.26 -28.89 -10.51
N PRO A 795 -30.60 -29.45 -9.48
CA PRO A 795 -31.00 -29.41 -8.08
C PRO A 795 -30.70 -28.07 -7.38
N TYR A 796 -31.36 -27.83 -6.26
CA TYR A 796 -31.16 -26.70 -5.38
C TYR A 796 -30.64 -27.14 -4.00
N TYR A 797 -29.71 -26.38 -3.45
CA TYR A 797 -29.17 -26.50 -2.10
C TYR A 797 -29.64 -25.31 -1.27
N VAL A 798 -30.35 -25.58 -0.18
CA VAL A 798 -31.06 -24.56 0.60
C VAL A 798 -30.58 -24.57 2.04
N ALA A 799 -30.21 -23.40 2.56
CA ALA A 799 -29.92 -23.22 3.98
C ALA A 799 -30.84 -22.15 4.58
N LEU A 800 -31.18 -22.32 5.85
CA LEU A 800 -31.87 -21.32 6.65
C LEU A 800 -30.83 -20.34 7.20
N VAL A 801 -31.05 -19.06 6.95
CA VAL A 801 -30.11 -18.00 7.33
C VAL A 801 -30.75 -16.98 8.24
N THR A 802 -30.01 -16.56 9.28
CA THR A 802 -30.43 -15.53 10.24
C THR A 802 -29.33 -14.49 10.42
N PRO A 803 -29.67 -13.20 10.54
CA PRO A 803 -28.72 -12.17 10.95
C PRO A 803 -28.10 -12.50 12.30
N SER A 804 -26.77 -12.50 12.38
CA SER A 804 -26.04 -12.86 13.60
C SER A 804 -24.89 -11.90 13.86
N ILE A 805 -24.67 -11.52 15.12
CA ILE A 805 -23.53 -10.72 15.55
C ILE A 805 -22.24 -11.39 15.08
N HIS A 806 -21.36 -10.60 14.48
CA HIS A 806 -20.22 -11.17 13.78
C HIS A 806 -18.92 -10.43 14.04
N TYR A 807 -18.94 -9.11 14.13
CA TYR A 807 -17.71 -8.33 14.31
C TYR A 807 -18.03 -7.01 15.03
N THR A 808 -17.17 -6.59 15.94
CA THR A 808 -17.28 -5.29 16.62
C THR A 808 -16.29 -4.31 15.99
N MET A 809 -16.79 -3.33 15.22
CA MET A 809 -15.92 -2.32 14.60
C MET A 809 -15.39 -1.32 15.62
N GLY A 810 -16.14 -1.12 16.70
CA GLY A 810 -15.70 -0.35 17.84
C GLY A 810 -14.62 -1.04 18.65
N GLY A 811 -13.76 -0.23 19.26
CA GLY A 811 -12.67 -0.72 20.09
C GLY A 811 -11.75 0.41 20.51
N CYS A 812 -10.52 0.04 20.90
CA CYS A 812 -9.49 0.98 21.32
C CYS A 812 -8.97 1.82 20.15
N LEU A 813 -8.86 3.13 20.35
CA LEU A 813 -8.22 4.04 19.41
C LEU A 813 -6.72 3.72 19.31
N ILE A 814 -6.25 3.53 18.09
CA ILE A 814 -4.82 3.36 17.78
C ILE A 814 -4.29 4.42 16.81
N SER A 815 -2.99 4.67 16.88
CA SER A 815 -2.28 5.35 15.79
C SER A 815 -2.05 4.41 14.60
N PRO A 816 -1.69 4.92 13.40
CA PRO A 816 -1.19 4.08 12.30
C PRO A 816 0.05 3.23 12.66
N SER A 817 0.72 3.52 13.78
CA SER A 817 1.82 2.73 14.34
C SER A 817 1.36 1.75 15.44
N ALA A 818 0.06 1.46 15.48
CA ALA A 818 -0.58 0.55 16.43
C ALA A 818 -0.46 0.95 17.92
N GLU A 819 -0.06 2.18 18.24
CA GLU A 819 0.04 2.66 19.61
C GLU A 819 -1.37 2.93 20.15
N MET A 820 -1.73 2.40 21.33
CA MET A 820 -3.00 2.72 21.97
C MET A 820 -3.01 4.18 22.44
N GLN A 821 -4.06 4.93 22.11
CA GLN A 821 -4.10 6.38 22.33
C GLN A 821 -5.19 6.83 23.30
N THR A 822 -4.87 7.86 24.06
CA THR A 822 -5.84 8.70 24.76
C THR A 822 -6.06 9.98 23.95
N ILE A 823 -7.23 10.59 24.11
CA ILE A 823 -7.50 11.95 23.61
C ILE A 823 -7.49 12.91 24.79
N ASP A 824 -6.58 13.88 24.73
CA ASP A 824 -6.50 15.01 25.63
C ASP A 824 -7.33 16.17 25.07
N ASN A 825 -8.45 16.48 25.74
CA ASN A 825 -9.40 17.52 25.36
C ASN A 825 -9.23 18.80 26.20
N SER A 826 -8.14 18.95 26.96
CA SER A 826 -8.00 20.07 27.90
C SER A 826 -7.65 21.42 27.27
N GLY A 827 -7.63 21.53 25.93
CA GLY A 827 -7.36 22.77 25.21
C GLY A 827 -7.99 22.75 23.82
N VAL A 828 -7.79 23.84 23.07
CA VAL A 828 -8.43 24.15 21.77
C VAL A 828 -8.56 22.97 20.80
N THR A 829 -7.52 22.14 20.67
CA THR A 829 -7.54 20.97 19.80
C THR A 829 -7.30 19.68 20.55
N PRO A 830 -8.13 18.65 20.31
CA PRO A 830 -7.89 17.31 20.83
C PRO A 830 -6.49 16.82 20.43
N VAL A 831 -5.67 16.49 21.43
CA VAL A 831 -4.34 15.93 21.20
C VAL A 831 -4.38 14.43 21.48
N ARG A 832 -4.11 13.62 20.45
CA ARG A 832 -3.93 12.18 20.63
C ARG A 832 -2.55 11.92 21.26
N ARG A 833 -2.51 11.17 22.36
CA ARG A 833 -1.28 10.80 23.06
C ARG A 833 -1.19 9.29 23.22
N PRO A 834 -0.04 8.65 22.95
CA PRO A 834 0.11 7.23 23.18
C PRO A 834 0.17 6.92 24.68
N ILE A 835 -0.40 5.78 25.09
CA ILE A 835 0.00 5.11 26.32
C ILE A 835 1.31 4.38 26.03
N LEU A 836 2.38 4.77 26.71
CA LEU A 836 3.71 4.23 26.44
C LEU A 836 3.73 2.73 26.73
N GLY A 837 4.43 1.95 25.91
CA GLY A 837 4.54 0.50 26.07
C GLY A 837 3.28 -0.30 25.71
N LEU A 838 2.20 0.34 25.23
CA LEU A 838 0.94 -0.34 24.91
C LEU A 838 0.56 -0.21 23.43
N PHE A 839 0.38 -1.36 22.78
CA PHE A 839 -0.01 -1.45 21.37
C PHE A 839 -1.30 -2.28 21.20
N GLY A 840 -1.98 -2.09 20.07
CA GLY A 840 -3.22 -2.78 19.73
C GLY A 840 -3.27 -3.24 18.28
N ALA A 841 -3.76 -4.46 18.04
CA ALA A 841 -3.94 -4.98 16.69
C ALA A 841 -5.16 -5.91 16.56
N GLY A 842 -5.86 -5.82 15.43
CA GLY A 842 -7.06 -6.60 15.15
C GLY A 842 -8.32 -6.02 15.79
N GLU A 843 -9.34 -6.86 15.98
CA GLU A 843 -10.70 -6.44 16.40
C GLU A 843 -10.79 -5.83 17.82
N VAL A 844 -9.70 -5.85 18.61
CA VAL A 844 -9.64 -5.06 19.86
C VAL A 844 -9.57 -3.56 19.59
N THR A 845 -9.21 -3.16 18.37
CA THR A 845 -9.01 -1.77 17.94
C THR A 845 -10.23 -1.24 17.20
N GLY A 846 -10.39 0.08 17.20
CA GLY A 846 -11.44 0.79 16.46
C GLY A 846 -10.88 1.86 15.53
N GLY A 847 -11.71 2.32 14.60
CA GLY A 847 -11.40 3.41 13.66
C GLY A 847 -10.97 2.97 12.26
N VAL A 848 -10.68 1.69 12.03
CA VAL A 848 -10.32 1.17 10.70
C VAL A 848 -11.56 1.01 9.81
N HIS A 849 -12.67 0.54 10.39
CA HIS A 849 -13.84 0.07 9.62
C HIS A 849 -15.08 0.97 9.75
N GLY A 850 -15.06 1.95 10.66
CA GLY A 850 -16.19 2.85 10.93
C GLY A 850 -17.50 2.08 11.21
N GLY A 851 -18.59 2.50 10.58
CA GLY A 851 -19.93 1.96 10.82
C GLY A 851 -20.18 0.54 10.30
N ASN A 852 -19.39 0.04 9.34
CA ASN A 852 -19.54 -1.30 8.78
C ASN A 852 -18.26 -1.80 8.10
N ARG A 853 -17.79 -2.98 8.52
CA ARG A 853 -16.61 -3.64 7.95
C ARG A 853 -16.93 -4.38 6.64
N LEU A 854 -16.05 -4.24 5.64
CA LEU A 854 -16.09 -5.09 4.43
C LEU A 854 -15.60 -6.52 4.71
N GLY A 855 -16.24 -7.51 4.08
CA GLY A 855 -15.77 -8.90 4.09
C GLY A 855 -14.32 -8.99 3.60
N GLY A 856 -13.47 -9.75 4.30
CA GLY A 856 -12.04 -9.90 3.99
C GLY A 856 -11.10 -8.87 4.63
N ASN A 857 -11.59 -7.69 5.06
CA ASN A 857 -10.73 -6.68 5.70
C ASN A 857 -10.29 -7.04 7.13
N SER A 858 -10.99 -7.92 7.85
CA SER A 858 -10.61 -8.28 9.23
C SER A 858 -9.32 -9.09 9.31
N LEU A 859 -9.15 -10.10 8.43
CA LEU A 859 -7.90 -10.85 8.35
C LEU A 859 -6.75 -9.95 7.91
N LEU A 860 -7.02 -9.04 6.97
CA LEU A 860 -6.03 -8.08 6.49
C LEU A 860 -5.56 -7.16 7.62
N GLU A 861 -6.48 -6.58 8.38
CA GLU A 861 -6.17 -5.72 9.53
C GLU A 861 -5.33 -6.46 10.57
N CYS A 862 -5.66 -7.72 10.87
CA CYS A 862 -4.90 -8.55 11.80
C CYS A 862 -3.43 -8.66 11.37
N VAL A 863 -3.16 -8.92 10.09
CA VAL A 863 -1.78 -9.06 9.60
C VAL A 863 -1.08 -7.71 9.55
N VAL A 864 -1.72 -6.68 8.98
CA VAL A 864 -1.11 -5.35 8.80
C VAL A 864 -0.78 -4.72 10.15
N PHE A 865 -1.76 -4.55 11.04
CA PHE A 865 -1.54 -3.92 12.33
C PHE A 865 -0.85 -4.85 13.33
N GLY A 866 -0.98 -6.17 13.18
CA GLY A 866 -0.22 -7.15 13.97
C GLY A 866 1.28 -7.01 13.71
N LYS A 867 1.71 -6.98 12.44
CA LYS A 867 3.11 -6.74 12.07
C LYS A 867 3.58 -5.37 12.57
N ILE A 868 2.81 -4.31 12.32
CA ILE A 868 3.17 -2.96 12.80
C ILE A 868 3.34 -2.93 14.33
N ALA A 869 2.42 -3.53 15.08
CA ALA A 869 2.51 -3.59 16.55
C ALA A 869 3.74 -4.39 17.00
N GLY A 870 4.02 -5.55 16.38
CA GLY A 870 5.19 -6.37 16.70
C GLY A 870 6.51 -5.64 16.45
N ASP A 871 6.64 -4.94 15.31
CA ASP A 871 7.82 -4.14 14.99
C ASP A 871 8.04 -3.00 16.01
N ARG A 872 6.98 -2.25 16.32
CA ARG A 872 7.07 -1.12 17.25
C ARG A 872 7.30 -1.55 18.68
N ALA A 873 6.72 -2.68 19.10
CA ALA A 873 6.97 -3.27 20.40
C ALA A 873 8.41 -3.79 20.53
N ALA A 874 8.97 -4.43 19.49
CA ALA A 874 10.33 -4.93 19.52
C ALA A 874 11.39 -3.83 19.49
N THR A 875 11.13 -2.73 18.78
CA THR A 875 12.05 -1.59 18.69
C THR A 875 11.84 -0.53 19.76
N ILE A 876 11.01 -0.81 20.78
CA ILE A 876 10.63 0.16 21.81
C ILE A 876 11.83 0.75 22.57
N LEU A 877 12.85 -0.07 22.85
CA LEU A 877 14.09 0.32 23.51
C LEU A 877 15.21 0.55 22.50
N GLN A 878 15.94 1.64 22.67
CA GLN A 878 17.12 2.01 21.89
C GLN A 878 18.28 2.35 22.81
N LYS A 879 19.51 2.12 22.36
CA LYS A 879 20.73 2.46 23.12
C LYS A 879 20.83 3.96 23.46
N LYS A 880 20.42 4.83 22.52
CA LYS A 880 20.36 6.28 22.71
C LYS A 880 18.93 6.70 23.08
N SER A 881 18.78 7.60 24.04
CA SER A 881 17.46 8.13 24.44
C SER A 881 16.88 9.14 23.44
N THR A 882 17.70 9.66 22.53
CA THR A 882 17.32 10.56 21.44
C THR A 882 17.54 9.88 20.10
N GLY A 883 16.64 10.14 19.15
CA GLY A 883 16.68 9.47 17.85
C GLY A 883 17.36 10.26 16.73
N LEU A 884 17.55 11.59 16.86
CA LEU A 884 18.30 12.38 15.87
C LEU A 884 19.64 12.87 16.42
N SER A 885 20.63 12.97 15.53
CA SER A 885 21.96 13.51 15.78
C SER A 885 22.21 14.71 14.87
N THR A 886 23.12 15.61 15.26
CA THR A 886 23.60 16.71 14.41
C THR A 886 24.66 16.25 13.41
N THR A 887 25.34 15.14 13.71
CA THR A 887 26.45 14.59 12.91
C THR A 887 26.04 13.35 12.11
N GLU A 888 25.08 12.56 12.60
CA GLU A 888 24.65 11.29 12.01
C GLU A 888 23.23 11.40 11.44
N TRP A 889 22.98 10.71 10.33
CA TRP A 889 21.66 10.56 9.74
C TRP A 889 20.97 9.32 10.30
N SER A 890 19.69 9.45 10.62
CA SER A 890 18.88 8.38 11.21
C SER A 890 17.70 8.07 10.29
N THR A 891 17.52 6.78 9.99
CA THR A 891 16.37 6.32 9.20
C THR A 891 15.10 6.41 10.06
N VAL A 892 14.10 7.11 9.55
CA VAL A 892 12.78 7.24 10.16
C VAL A 892 11.70 6.83 9.16
N VAL A 893 10.66 6.17 9.64
CA VAL A 893 9.61 5.61 8.78
C VAL A 893 8.36 6.49 8.86
N LEU A 894 7.87 6.95 7.71
CA LEU A 894 6.63 7.68 7.58
C LEU A 894 5.47 6.81 8.07
N ARG A 895 4.84 7.21 9.16
CA ARG A 895 3.67 6.52 9.72
C ARG A 895 2.37 7.03 9.18
N GLU A 896 2.33 8.30 8.79
CA GLU A 896 1.07 8.99 8.55
C GLU A 896 1.26 10.20 7.65
N VAL A 897 0.34 10.35 6.70
CA VAL A 897 0.18 11.53 5.87
C VAL A 897 -1.21 12.10 6.11
N ARG A 898 -1.29 13.42 6.32
CA ARG A 898 -2.55 14.17 6.30
C ARG A 898 -2.48 15.34 5.34
N GLU A 899 -3.55 15.54 4.58
CA GLU A 899 -3.67 16.59 3.56
C GLU A 899 -5.12 17.11 3.49
N GLY A 900 -5.30 18.33 3.00
CA GLY A 900 -6.62 18.98 2.89
C GLY A 900 -7.22 19.48 4.20
N GLY A 901 -8.41 20.08 4.13
CA GLY A 901 -9.09 20.66 5.29
C GLY A 901 -8.23 21.73 6.00
N VAL A 902 -8.01 21.55 7.31
CA VAL A 902 -7.21 22.48 8.15
C VAL A 902 -5.76 22.62 7.73
N TYR A 903 -5.23 21.73 6.88
CA TYR A 903 -3.85 21.79 6.41
C TYR A 903 -3.66 22.73 5.21
N GLY A 904 -4.73 23.20 4.56
CA GLY A 904 -4.64 24.05 3.37
C GLY A 904 -4.31 23.28 2.09
N ALA A 905 -4.56 23.91 0.94
CA ALA A 905 -4.27 23.32 -0.37
C ALA A 905 -2.75 23.24 -0.61
N GLY A 906 -2.29 22.18 -1.28
CA GLY A 906 -0.88 21.97 -1.60
C GLY A 906 0.02 21.62 -0.39
N SER A 907 -0.53 21.51 0.82
CA SER A 907 0.25 21.21 2.03
C SER A 907 -0.03 19.80 2.55
N ARG A 908 1.01 19.15 3.07
CA ARG A 908 0.96 17.83 3.69
C ARG A 908 1.61 17.85 5.06
N VAL A 909 0.95 17.25 6.03
CA VAL A 909 1.53 16.93 7.33
C VAL A 909 2.04 15.50 7.26
N LEU A 910 3.35 15.36 7.43
CA LEU A 910 4.03 14.07 7.44
C LEU A 910 4.45 13.76 8.87
N ARG A 911 4.05 12.62 9.41
CA ARG A 911 4.55 12.13 10.70
C ARG A 911 5.38 10.88 10.49
N PHE A 912 6.53 10.84 11.14
CA PHE A 912 7.48 9.76 11.08
C PHE A 912 7.64 9.13 12.46
N ASN A 913 7.79 7.81 12.48
CA ASN A 913 8.21 7.07 13.64
C ASN A 913 9.69 7.32 13.92
N MET A 914 9.99 7.66 15.15
CA MET A 914 11.36 7.56 15.66
C MET A 914 11.78 6.08 15.69
N PRO A 915 13.08 5.77 15.54
CA PRO A 915 13.57 4.38 15.55
C PRO A 915 13.02 3.61 16.75
N GLY A 916 13.11 4.20 17.94
CA GLY A 916 12.47 3.68 19.15
C GLY A 916 11.15 4.36 19.50
N ALA A 917 10.17 3.56 19.92
CA ALA A 917 8.86 4.06 20.35
C ALA A 917 8.93 4.87 21.68
N LEU A 918 10.02 4.75 22.46
CA LEU A 918 10.27 5.58 23.65
C LEU A 918 11.32 6.70 23.44
N GLN A 919 11.86 6.87 22.23
CA GLN A 919 12.84 7.92 21.96
C GLN A 919 12.18 9.29 21.80
N ARG A 920 12.89 10.33 22.23
CA ARG A 920 12.59 11.72 21.84
C ARG A 920 13.39 12.09 20.59
N THR A 921 13.04 13.20 19.94
CA THR A 921 13.79 13.68 18.76
C THR A 921 15.22 14.06 19.12
N GLY A 922 15.42 14.69 20.28
CA GLY A 922 16.70 15.30 20.69
C GLY A 922 16.86 16.76 20.25
N LEU A 923 15.82 17.35 19.65
CA LEU A 923 15.79 18.77 19.25
C LEU A 923 15.41 19.66 20.44
N ALA A 924 15.80 20.93 20.39
CA ALA A 924 15.24 22.01 21.20
C ALA A 924 14.03 22.66 20.51
N LEU A 925 13.27 23.48 21.24
CA LEU A 925 12.14 24.21 20.67
C LEU A 925 12.66 25.25 19.66
N GLY A 926 12.14 25.23 18.43
CA GLY A 926 12.57 26.12 17.35
C GLY A 926 13.66 25.54 16.42
N GLN A 927 14.29 24.41 16.77
CA GLN A 927 15.28 23.78 15.89
C GLN A 927 14.61 23.07 14.71
N PHE A 928 15.32 23.05 13.58
CA PHE A 928 14.86 22.37 12.37
C PHE A 928 15.62 21.06 12.12
N ILE A 929 15.14 20.30 11.13
CA ILE A 929 15.75 19.05 10.70
C ILE A 929 16.18 19.13 9.24
N GLY A 930 17.18 18.32 8.90
CA GLY A 930 17.50 17.98 7.51
C GLY A 930 16.86 16.64 7.19
N ILE A 931 16.18 16.57 6.06
CA ILE A 931 15.74 15.32 5.45
C ILE A 931 16.50 15.17 4.16
N ARG A 932 17.05 13.98 3.92
CA ARG A 932 17.66 13.62 2.64
C ARG A 932 16.98 12.41 2.04
N GLY A 933 16.91 12.42 0.72
CA GLY A 933 16.44 11.31 -0.09
C GLY A 933 17.14 11.34 -1.43
N ASP A 934 17.18 10.20 -2.09
CA ASP A 934 17.67 10.11 -3.45
C ASP A 934 16.49 10.30 -4.42
N TRP A 935 16.68 11.22 -5.36
CA TRP A 935 15.69 11.63 -6.34
C TRP A 935 16.32 11.66 -7.72
N ASP A 936 15.87 10.77 -8.61
CA ASP A 936 16.36 10.65 -9.98
C ASP A 936 17.90 10.63 -10.10
N GLY A 937 18.55 9.88 -9.19
CA GLY A 937 20.02 9.78 -9.13
C GLY A 937 20.72 10.91 -8.37
N HIS A 938 19.99 11.95 -7.97
CA HIS A 938 20.51 13.06 -7.18
C HIS A 938 20.18 12.91 -5.70
N ARG A 939 21.18 13.11 -4.84
CA ARG A 939 20.94 13.26 -3.41
C ARG A 939 20.37 14.65 -3.12
N LEU A 940 19.09 14.73 -2.80
CA LEU A 940 18.43 15.98 -2.44
C LEU A 940 18.33 16.11 -0.93
N ILE A 941 18.56 17.32 -0.42
CA ILE A 941 18.39 17.66 1.00
C ILE A 941 17.37 18.80 1.09
N GLY A 942 16.36 18.61 1.92
CA GLY A 942 15.39 19.63 2.30
C GLY A 942 15.41 19.85 3.79
N TYR A 943 15.14 21.09 4.19
CA TYR A 943 15.10 21.50 5.59
C TYR A 943 13.67 21.79 6.01
N TYR A 944 13.27 21.23 7.14
CA TYR A 944 11.89 21.30 7.63
C TYR A 944 11.88 21.60 9.12
N SER A 945 10.93 22.43 9.53
CA SER A 945 10.67 22.66 10.95
C SER A 945 9.67 21.64 11.47
N PRO A 946 9.94 20.98 12.62
CA PRO A 946 8.97 20.11 13.24
C PRO A 946 7.75 20.88 13.76
N ILE A 947 6.57 20.26 13.64
CA ILE A 947 5.32 20.72 14.27
C ILE A 947 5.05 20.01 15.60
N THR A 948 5.72 18.89 15.87
CA THR A 948 5.70 18.16 17.15
C THR A 948 6.58 18.85 18.19
N LEU A 949 6.23 18.73 19.47
CA LEU A 949 7.06 19.27 20.53
C LEU A 949 8.32 18.40 20.73
N PRO A 950 9.45 18.96 21.19
CA PRO A 950 10.66 18.20 21.50
C PRO A 950 10.48 17.00 22.44
N ASP A 951 9.49 17.08 23.32
CA ASP A 951 9.20 16.04 24.31
C ASP A 951 8.17 15.01 23.84
N ASP A 952 7.64 15.17 22.62
CA ASP A 952 6.80 14.13 22.02
C ASP A 952 7.67 12.89 21.79
N VAL A 953 7.16 11.74 22.21
CA VAL A 953 7.90 10.47 22.26
C VAL A 953 7.48 9.59 21.09
N GLY A 954 8.45 8.94 20.45
CA GLY A 954 8.22 7.95 19.39
C GLY A 954 7.85 8.55 18.02
N VAL A 955 7.64 9.86 17.92
CA VAL A 955 7.15 10.52 16.69
C VAL A 955 7.80 11.89 16.45
N ILE A 956 8.02 12.20 15.18
CA ILE A 956 8.31 13.57 14.71
C ILE A 956 7.39 13.91 13.55
N GLY A 957 6.81 15.11 13.57
CA GLY A 957 5.92 15.59 12.51
C GLY A 957 6.46 16.84 11.84
N ILE A 958 6.29 16.97 10.52
CA ILE A 958 6.60 18.18 9.75
C ILE A 958 5.40 18.63 8.91
N LEU A 959 5.43 19.90 8.52
CA LEU A 959 4.59 20.46 7.48
C LEU A 959 5.44 20.69 6.22
N ALA A 960 4.99 20.19 5.08
CA ALA A 960 5.68 20.33 3.81
C ALA A 960 4.73 20.77 2.70
N ARG A 961 5.24 21.55 1.73
CA ARG A 961 4.54 21.81 0.46
C ARG A 961 4.77 20.66 -0.50
N ALA A 962 3.69 20.18 -1.08
CA ALA A 962 3.65 19.15 -2.11
C ALA A 962 3.73 19.75 -3.52
N ASP A 963 3.40 21.03 -3.67
CA ASP A 963 3.29 21.75 -4.93
C ASP A 963 4.43 22.75 -5.19
N LYS A 964 5.26 23.03 -4.18
CA LYS A 964 6.34 24.02 -4.23
C LYS A 964 7.57 23.54 -3.48
N GLY A 965 8.76 23.97 -3.91
CA GLY A 965 10.03 23.70 -3.25
C GLY A 965 10.86 22.56 -3.87
N ARG A 966 12.13 22.46 -3.48
CA ARG A 966 13.13 21.56 -4.10
C ARG A 966 12.79 20.06 -4.01
N LEU A 967 11.99 19.66 -3.02
CA LEU A 967 11.56 18.28 -2.79
C LEU A 967 10.06 18.06 -3.05
N ALA A 968 9.35 19.00 -3.70
CA ALA A 968 7.89 18.97 -3.82
C ALA A 968 7.36 17.65 -4.39
N GLU A 969 7.96 17.18 -5.47
CA GLU A 969 7.57 15.93 -6.12
C GLU A 969 7.88 14.71 -5.22
N TRP A 970 8.95 14.75 -4.42
CA TRP A 970 9.32 13.68 -3.48
C TRP A 970 8.40 13.61 -2.28
N ILE A 971 8.18 14.75 -1.63
CA ILE A 971 7.22 14.89 -0.54
C ILE A 971 5.82 14.46 -0.97
N SER A 972 5.41 14.75 -2.21
CA SER A 972 4.12 14.33 -2.76
C SER A 972 4.00 12.83 -2.94
N ALA A 973 5.11 12.15 -3.21
CA ALA A 973 5.11 10.73 -3.47
C ALA A 973 5.10 9.87 -2.20
N LEU A 974 5.60 10.40 -1.06
CA LEU A 974 5.67 9.66 0.20
C LEU A 974 4.29 9.13 0.65
N GLN A 975 4.26 7.87 1.09
CA GLN A 975 3.13 7.08 1.59
C GLN A 975 3.48 6.41 2.93
N PRO A 976 2.48 6.02 3.75
CA PRO A 976 2.74 5.28 4.99
C PRO A 976 3.55 3.98 4.76
N GLY A 977 4.63 3.82 5.51
CA GLY A 977 5.58 2.70 5.40
C GLY A 977 6.88 3.03 4.66
N ASP A 978 6.92 4.19 4.03
CA ASP A 978 8.11 4.75 3.39
C ASP A 978 9.12 5.24 4.42
N ALA A 979 10.41 5.17 4.13
CA ALA A 979 11.49 5.58 5.02
C ALA A 979 12.30 6.73 4.40
N VAL A 980 12.79 7.61 5.28
CA VAL A 980 13.66 8.74 4.93
C VAL A 980 14.81 8.81 5.92
N GLU A 981 15.91 9.43 5.52
CA GLU A 981 17.00 9.75 6.43
C GLU A 981 16.82 11.16 6.98
N MET A 982 16.93 11.29 8.30
CA MET A 982 16.68 12.53 9.03
C MET A 982 17.83 12.82 9.99
N LYS A 983 18.18 14.10 10.14
CA LYS A 983 19.13 14.55 11.17
C LYS A 983 18.67 15.84 11.82
N ALA A 984 19.15 16.08 13.04
CA ALA A 984 19.00 17.36 13.69
C ALA A 984 19.86 18.42 12.99
N CYS A 985 19.33 19.63 12.84
CA CYS A 985 20.07 20.78 12.36
C CYS A 985 20.09 21.87 13.43
N GLY A 986 20.88 22.93 13.19
CA GLY A 986 20.91 24.11 14.04
C GLY A 986 19.61 24.92 13.98
N GLY A 987 19.70 26.22 14.23
CA GLY A 987 18.56 27.14 14.18
C GLY A 987 18.21 27.72 15.54
N LEU A 988 17.00 28.24 15.66
CA LEU A 988 16.48 28.86 16.88
C LEU A 988 16.43 27.86 18.05
N ILE A 989 17.06 28.19 19.18
CA ILE A 989 17.05 27.37 20.39
C ILE A 989 16.34 28.13 21.50
N ILE A 990 15.07 27.81 21.73
CA ILE A 990 14.32 28.32 22.89
C ILE A 990 14.39 27.28 24.01
N GLU A 991 15.02 27.66 25.11
CA GLU A 991 15.08 26.84 26.31
C GLU A 991 13.75 26.91 27.06
N ARG A 992 13.20 25.75 27.36
CA ARG A 992 12.00 25.61 28.20
C ARG A 992 12.43 25.22 29.61
N ARG A 993 12.57 26.21 30.50
CA ARG A 993 12.95 25.97 31.89
C ARG A 993 11.70 25.80 32.74
N PHE A 994 11.29 24.54 32.90
CA PHE A 994 10.06 24.20 33.62
C PHE A 994 10.08 24.63 35.10
N ALA A 995 11.23 24.54 35.77
CA ALA A 995 11.38 25.00 37.16
C ALA A 995 11.12 26.51 37.29
N ASP A 996 11.65 27.30 36.34
CA ASP A 996 11.46 28.76 36.29
C ASP A 996 10.09 29.16 35.73
N ARG A 997 9.37 28.20 35.13
CA ARG A 997 8.11 28.39 34.40
C ARG A 997 8.21 29.37 33.23
N HIS A 998 9.39 29.64 32.69
CA HIS A 998 9.60 30.61 31.61
C HIS A 998 10.38 30.03 30.44
N PHE A 999 10.27 30.71 29.30
CA PHE A 999 11.16 30.51 28.17
C PHE A 999 12.43 31.33 28.35
N PHE A 1000 13.55 30.79 27.90
CA PHE A 1000 14.81 31.49 27.84
C PHE A 1000 15.38 31.46 26.42
N PHE A 1001 15.93 32.58 25.98
CA PHE A 1001 16.66 32.68 24.73
C PHE A 1001 17.95 33.45 24.97
N ARG A 1002 19.11 32.82 24.75
CA ARG A 1002 20.45 33.39 25.01
C ARG A 1002 20.59 34.01 26.41
N GLY A 1003 20.06 33.31 27.42
CA GLY A 1003 20.05 33.76 28.81
C GLY A 1003 18.98 34.80 29.15
N HIS A 1004 18.28 35.38 28.18
CA HIS A 1004 17.18 36.30 28.42
C HIS A 1004 15.90 35.56 28.77
N LYS A 1005 15.24 35.99 29.84
CA LYS A 1005 13.91 35.52 30.24
C LYS A 1005 12.85 36.12 29.31
N ILE A 1006 12.10 35.27 28.64
CA ILE A 1006 11.10 35.68 27.64
C ILE A 1006 9.71 35.66 28.24
N ARG A 1007 9.00 36.79 28.10
CA ARG A 1007 7.60 36.95 28.50
C ARG A 1007 6.69 37.29 27.32
N LYS A 1008 7.23 37.87 26.25
CA LYS A 1008 6.46 38.25 25.07
C LYS A 1008 7.03 37.55 23.84
N LEU A 1009 6.15 37.11 22.96
CA LEU A 1009 6.50 36.44 21.71
C LEU A 1009 5.91 37.23 20.54
N ALA A 1010 6.76 37.54 19.56
CA ALA A 1010 6.35 38.02 18.25
C ALA A 1010 6.78 36.99 17.20
N LEU A 1011 5.81 36.38 16.55
CA LEU A 1011 5.99 35.30 15.59
C LEU A 1011 5.66 35.84 14.21
N ILE A 1012 6.52 35.60 13.22
CA ILE A 1012 6.32 36.08 11.85
C ILE A 1012 6.57 34.92 10.90
N GLY A 1013 5.49 34.43 10.28
CA GLY A 1013 5.48 33.26 9.41
C GLY A 1013 5.08 33.61 7.98
N GLY A 1014 5.80 33.09 6.99
CA GLY A 1014 5.43 33.15 5.57
C GLY A 1014 5.27 31.75 4.98
N GLY A 1015 4.11 31.42 4.40
CA GLY A 1015 3.84 30.11 3.79
C GLY A 1015 3.99 28.95 4.80
N THR A 1016 4.93 28.01 4.58
CA THR A 1016 5.24 26.93 5.54
C THR A 1016 5.98 27.39 6.79
N GLY A 1017 6.39 28.66 6.85
CA GLY A 1017 6.96 29.29 8.05
C GLY A 1017 6.02 29.26 9.27
N VAL A 1018 4.74 28.89 9.09
CA VAL A 1018 3.82 28.58 10.19
C VAL A 1018 4.27 27.38 11.04
N ALA A 1019 5.03 26.43 10.50
CA ALA A 1019 5.41 25.20 11.19
C ALA A 1019 6.20 25.43 12.51
N PRO A 1020 7.35 26.16 12.50
CA PRO A 1020 8.06 26.46 13.74
C PRO A 1020 7.26 27.40 14.66
N MET A 1021 6.48 28.33 14.08
CA MET A 1021 5.64 29.25 14.86
C MET A 1021 4.57 28.47 15.64
N LEU A 1022 3.88 27.54 14.99
CA LEU A 1022 2.90 26.67 15.62
C LEU A 1022 3.54 25.81 16.72
N GLN A 1023 4.76 25.31 16.52
CA GLN A 1023 5.49 24.58 17.56
C GLN A 1023 5.72 25.45 18.80
N ILE A 1024 6.14 26.70 18.61
CA ILE A 1024 6.37 27.68 19.69
C ILE A 1024 5.06 28.03 20.40
N VAL A 1025 4.00 28.36 19.65
CA VAL A 1025 2.67 28.65 20.20
C VAL A 1025 2.19 27.49 21.06
N ARG A 1026 2.23 26.26 20.53
CA ARG A 1026 1.80 25.04 21.25
C ARG A 1026 2.58 24.80 22.54
N ALA A 1027 3.85 25.22 22.61
CA ALA A 1027 4.63 25.16 23.82
C ALA A 1027 4.26 26.28 24.81
N ALA A 1028 4.04 27.50 24.30
CA ALA A 1028 3.77 28.69 25.10
C ALA A 1028 2.40 28.66 25.76
N VAL A 1029 1.37 28.17 25.05
CA VAL A 1029 -0.01 28.10 25.54
C VAL A 1029 -0.29 26.90 26.45
N LYS A 1030 0.74 26.11 26.79
CA LYS A 1030 0.62 25.01 27.75
C LYS A 1030 1.17 25.42 29.11
N LYS A 1031 0.56 24.87 30.18
CA LYS A 1031 1.14 24.98 31.53
C LYS A 1031 2.53 24.32 31.57
N PRO A 1032 3.47 24.87 32.37
CA PRO A 1032 3.31 26.05 33.21
C PRO A 1032 3.55 27.39 32.48
N PHE A 1033 3.88 27.38 31.19
CA PHE A 1033 4.34 28.57 30.46
C PHE A 1033 3.24 29.57 30.14
N VAL A 1034 2.01 29.09 29.91
CA VAL A 1034 0.84 29.95 29.63
C VAL A 1034 0.58 30.97 30.74
N ASP A 1035 0.95 30.62 31.98
CA ASP A 1035 0.82 31.50 33.14
C ASP A 1035 1.88 32.61 33.16
N SER A 1036 2.99 32.43 32.44
CA SER A 1036 4.17 33.31 32.44
C SER A 1036 4.32 34.18 31.19
N ILE A 1037 3.83 33.69 30.05
CA ILE A 1037 3.87 34.41 28.78
C ILE A 1037 2.79 35.48 28.81
N GLU A 1038 3.16 36.75 28.73
CA GLU A 1038 2.23 37.88 28.80
C GLU A 1038 1.43 38.03 27.51
N SER A 1039 2.07 37.91 26.35
CA SER A 1039 1.40 38.04 25.05
C SER A 1039 2.15 37.32 23.92
N ILE A 1040 1.38 36.84 22.94
CA ILE A 1040 1.84 36.22 21.69
C ILE A 1040 1.17 36.96 20.53
N GLN A 1041 1.96 37.67 19.74
CA GLN A 1041 1.51 38.28 18.49
C GLN A 1041 2.04 37.45 17.32
N PHE A 1042 1.17 36.97 16.44
CA PHE A 1042 1.57 36.17 15.28
C PHE A 1042 1.11 36.85 13.99
N ILE A 1043 2.05 37.23 13.12
CA ILE A 1043 1.77 37.65 11.74
C ILE A 1043 1.95 36.44 10.83
N TYR A 1044 0.89 36.04 10.12
CA TYR A 1044 0.94 34.94 9.16
C TYR A 1044 0.63 35.44 7.74
N ALA A 1045 1.67 35.53 6.92
CA ALA A 1045 1.60 35.96 5.53
C ALA A 1045 1.54 34.77 4.55
N ALA A 1046 0.72 34.90 3.51
CA ALA A 1046 0.63 33.94 2.41
C ALA A 1046 0.21 34.61 1.09
N GLU A 1047 0.31 33.90 -0.03
CA GLU A 1047 -0.14 34.44 -1.32
C GLU A 1047 -1.67 34.52 -1.37
N ASP A 1048 -2.34 33.42 -1.06
CA ASP A 1048 -3.80 33.26 -1.14
C ASP A 1048 -4.36 32.62 0.13
N VAL A 1049 -5.67 32.78 0.35
CA VAL A 1049 -6.37 32.20 1.52
C VAL A 1049 -6.21 30.68 1.62
N SER A 1050 -6.07 29.98 0.48
CA SER A 1050 -5.93 28.52 0.43
C SER A 1050 -4.59 28.02 0.98
N GLU A 1051 -3.59 28.91 1.12
CA GLU A 1051 -2.26 28.63 1.63
C GLU A 1051 -2.13 28.85 3.16
N LEU A 1052 -3.15 29.42 3.82
CA LEU A 1052 -3.15 29.64 5.27
C LEU A 1052 -3.39 28.33 6.04
N THR A 1053 -2.38 27.46 6.05
CA THR A 1053 -2.37 26.20 6.81
C THR A 1053 -2.56 26.47 8.31
N TYR A 1054 -3.42 25.70 8.97
CA TYR A 1054 -3.79 25.86 10.39
C TYR A 1054 -4.53 27.16 10.75
N ARG A 1055 -5.06 27.92 9.79
CA ARG A 1055 -5.86 29.13 10.06
C ARG A 1055 -6.91 28.93 11.17
N THR A 1056 -7.78 27.94 11.01
CA THR A 1056 -8.86 27.65 11.98
C THR A 1056 -8.32 27.29 13.38
N LEU A 1057 -7.13 26.68 13.45
CA LEU A 1057 -6.47 26.40 14.73
C LEU A 1057 -5.93 27.67 15.38
N LEU A 1058 -5.37 28.58 14.59
CA LEU A 1058 -4.86 29.86 15.11
C LEU A 1058 -5.99 30.76 15.58
N GLU A 1059 -7.08 30.86 14.82
CA GLU A 1059 -8.29 31.61 15.20
C GLU A 1059 -8.90 31.08 16.50
N SER A 1060 -8.86 29.76 16.70
CA SER A 1060 -9.40 29.14 17.92
C SER A 1060 -8.50 29.33 19.15
N TYR A 1061 -7.19 29.50 18.99
CA TYR A 1061 -6.32 29.97 20.08
C TYR A 1061 -6.65 31.40 20.50
N GLU A 1062 -6.92 32.30 19.56
CA GLU A 1062 -7.35 33.68 19.88
C GLU A 1062 -8.68 33.66 20.64
N LYS A 1063 -9.62 32.81 20.23
CA LYS A 1063 -10.91 32.65 20.92
C LYS A 1063 -10.77 32.09 22.34
N GLU A 1064 -9.86 31.14 22.58
CA GLU A 1064 -9.67 30.52 23.90
C GLU A 1064 -8.92 31.43 24.88
N TYR A 1065 -7.86 32.10 24.42
CA TYR A 1065 -6.97 32.88 25.30
C TYR A 1065 -7.24 34.39 25.31
N GLY A 1066 -8.06 34.89 24.37
CA GLY A 1066 -8.33 36.30 24.17
C GLY A 1066 -7.23 37.02 23.39
N SER A 1067 -7.63 38.05 22.64
CA SER A 1067 -6.75 38.81 21.73
C SER A 1067 -5.59 39.54 22.43
N GLU A 1068 -5.68 39.80 23.74
CA GLU A 1068 -4.57 40.36 24.52
C GLU A 1068 -3.44 39.34 24.72
N LYS A 1069 -3.80 38.07 24.92
CA LYS A 1069 -2.86 36.98 25.20
C LYS A 1069 -2.33 36.35 23.92
N PHE A 1070 -3.21 36.11 22.95
CA PHE A 1070 -2.86 35.54 21.65
C PHE A 1070 -3.63 36.24 20.54
N LYS A 1071 -2.92 36.87 19.61
CA LYS A 1071 -3.50 37.50 18.42
C LYS A 1071 -2.79 37.01 17.17
N CYS A 1072 -3.56 36.56 16.18
CA CYS A 1072 -3.05 36.22 14.86
C CYS A 1072 -3.53 37.24 13.83
N HIS A 1073 -2.60 37.85 13.10
CA HIS A 1073 -2.84 38.79 12.00
C HIS A 1073 -2.55 38.06 10.69
N PHE A 1074 -3.59 37.82 9.90
CA PHE A 1074 -3.42 37.19 8.58
C PHE A 1074 -3.12 38.26 7.53
N VAL A 1075 -2.19 37.99 6.62
CA VAL A 1075 -1.80 38.92 5.56
C VAL A 1075 -1.78 38.18 4.23
N LEU A 1076 -2.47 38.69 3.22
CA LEU A 1076 -2.54 38.09 1.89
C LEU A 1076 -2.04 39.03 0.80
N ASN A 1077 -1.26 38.52 -0.15
CA ASN A 1077 -0.91 39.25 -1.36
C ASN A 1077 -2.10 39.35 -2.31
N ASN A 1078 -2.83 38.24 -2.49
CA ASN A 1078 -3.99 38.12 -3.38
C ASN A 1078 -5.26 37.80 -2.55
N PRO A 1079 -5.81 38.79 -1.82
CA PRO A 1079 -6.97 38.57 -0.99
C PRO A 1079 -8.23 38.29 -1.82
N PRO A 1080 -9.16 37.44 -1.35
CA PRO A 1080 -10.50 37.36 -1.92
C PRO A 1080 -11.28 38.66 -1.70
N ALA A 1081 -12.32 38.91 -2.50
CA ALA A 1081 -13.09 40.17 -2.50
C ALA A 1081 -13.71 40.58 -1.14
N GLN A 1082 -13.86 39.66 -0.19
CA GLN A 1082 -14.42 39.89 1.14
C GLN A 1082 -13.36 39.82 2.27
N TRP A 1083 -12.07 39.95 1.93
CA TRP A 1083 -11.00 39.93 2.91
C TRP A 1083 -10.96 41.23 3.73
N THR A 1084 -10.93 41.10 5.04
CA THR A 1084 -10.96 42.22 6.00
C THR A 1084 -9.69 42.33 6.83
N ASP A 1085 -8.77 41.37 6.69
CA ASP A 1085 -7.47 41.33 7.36
C ASP A 1085 -6.37 42.02 6.50
N GLY A 1086 -5.10 41.86 6.86
CA GLY A 1086 -3.98 42.56 6.20
C GLY A 1086 -3.82 42.22 4.72
N VAL A 1087 -3.42 43.20 3.91
CA VAL A 1087 -3.21 43.06 2.46
C VAL A 1087 -1.78 43.49 2.10
N GLY A 1088 -1.12 42.70 1.23
CA GLY A 1088 0.21 42.97 0.73
C GLY A 1088 1.34 42.37 1.59
N PHE A 1089 2.45 43.09 1.71
CA PHE A 1089 3.66 42.59 2.37
C PHE A 1089 3.69 42.92 3.86
N VAL A 1090 4.49 42.15 4.63
CA VAL A 1090 4.81 42.50 6.02
C VAL A 1090 5.77 43.69 6.02
N ASP A 1091 5.22 44.89 6.15
CA ASP A 1091 5.94 46.16 6.11
C ASP A 1091 6.15 46.79 7.49
N THR A 1092 6.83 47.94 7.53
CA THR A 1092 7.11 48.67 8.78
C THR A 1092 5.83 49.16 9.47
N ALA A 1093 4.77 49.48 8.71
CA ALA A 1093 3.51 49.98 9.28
C ALA A 1093 2.77 48.86 10.01
N LEU A 1094 2.66 47.69 9.38
CA LEU A 1094 2.10 46.50 10.00
C LEU A 1094 2.92 46.05 11.20
N LEU A 1095 4.25 46.01 11.09
CA LEU A 1095 5.10 45.64 12.23
C LEU A 1095 4.93 46.59 13.42
N ARG A 1096 4.71 47.89 13.17
CA ARG A 1096 4.46 48.87 14.22
C ARG A 1096 3.11 48.69 14.90
N SER A 1097 2.08 48.25 14.18
CA SER A 1097 0.73 48.08 14.72
C SER A 1097 0.47 46.70 15.31
N ALA A 1098 1.08 45.65 14.75
CA ALA A 1098 0.80 44.26 15.07
C ALA A 1098 1.80 43.61 16.04
N VAL A 1099 3.01 44.16 16.20
CA VAL A 1099 4.04 43.63 17.10
C VAL A 1099 4.15 44.48 18.36
N GLN A 1100 4.43 43.83 19.51
CA GLN A 1100 4.64 44.53 20.78
C GLN A 1100 5.85 45.46 20.73
N ALA A 1101 5.81 46.56 21.48
CA ALA A 1101 6.92 47.51 21.55
C ALA A 1101 8.26 46.84 21.96
N PRO A 1102 9.41 47.34 21.45
CA PRO A 1102 10.74 46.82 21.78
C PRO A 1102 10.96 46.68 23.29
N SER A 1103 11.41 45.50 23.74
CA SER A 1103 11.73 45.23 25.14
C SER A 1103 12.73 44.07 25.28
N ASN A 1104 13.39 43.95 26.43
CA ASN A 1104 14.43 42.95 26.68
C ASN A 1104 13.88 41.55 27.05
N ASP A 1105 12.57 41.39 27.11
CA ASP A 1105 11.84 40.15 27.36
C ASP A 1105 10.93 39.73 26.18
N LEU A 1106 11.08 40.40 25.03
CA LEU A 1106 10.39 40.11 23.77
C LEU A 1106 11.31 39.35 22.81
N LEU A 1107 10.93 38.12 22.48
CA LEU A 1107 11.57 37.34 21.41
C LEU A 1107 10.78 37.49 20.12
N VAL A 1108 11.45 37.93 19.05
CA VAL A 1108 10.91 37.97 17.70
C VAL A 1108 11.47 36.81 16.87
N ALA A 1109 10.63 35.86 16.49
CA ALA A 1109 11.00 34.70 15.69
C ALA A 1109 10.40 34.81 14.27
N ILE A 1110 11.25 34.63 13.25
CA ILE A 1110 10.89 34.85 11.85
C ILE A 1110 11.14 33.57 11.04
N CYS A 1111 10.17 33.13 10.24
CA CYS A 1111 10.35 32.04 9.30
C CYS A 1111 9.57 32.29 8.01
N GLY A 1112 10.22 32.15 6.86
CA GLY A 1112 9.60 32.35 5.55
C GLY A 1112 10.66 32.60 4.48
N PRO A 1113 10.28 33.12 3.30
CA PRO A 1113 11.22 33.38 2.21
C PRO A 1113 12.36 34.32 2.62
N PRO A 1114 13.62 34.11 2.15
CA PRO A 1114 14.76 34.95 2.55
C PRO A 1114 14.58 36.46 2.32
N ILE A 1115 13.82 36.84 1.28
CA ILE A 1115 13.50 38.24 1.00
C ILE A 1115 12.64 38.85 2.13
N MET A 1116 11.58 38.14 2.54
CA MET A 1116 10.73 38.54 3.66
C MET A 1116 11.54 38.63 4.96
N GLN A 1117 12.36 37.62 5.25
CA GLN A 1117 13.20 37.60 6.45
C GLN A 1117 14.11 38.85 6.53
N ARG A 1118 14.79 39.19 5.42
CA ARG A 1118 15.67 40.37 5.36
C ARG A 1118 14.89 41.68 5.54
N ALA A 1119 13.75 41.82 4.86
CA ALA A 1119 12.92 43.02 4.93
C ALA A 1119 12.39 43.24 6.37
N VAL A 1120 11.82 42.20 6.98
CA VAL A 1120 11.31 42.25 8.36
C VAL A 1120 12.41 42.59 9.36
N LYS A 1121 13.60 41.96 9.25
CA LYS A 1121 14.74 42.29 10.12
C LYS A 1121 15.21 43.74 9.95
N GLY A 1122 15.25 44.23 8.72
CA GLY A 1122 15.59 45.63 8.44
C GLY A 1122 14.61 46.60 9.09
N ALA A 1123 13.31 46.34 8.94
CA ALA A 1123 12.25 47.16 9.55
C ALA A 1123 12.30 47.13 11.08
N LEU A 1124 12.44 45.96 11.70
CA LEU A 1124 12.57 45.83 13.16
C LEU A 1124 13.82 46.55 13.70
N LYS A 1125 14.95 46.47 12.99
CA LYS A 1125 16.15 47.24 13.35
C LYS A 1125 15.87 48.75 13.32
N GLY A 1126 15.19 49.23 12.28
CA GLY A 1126 14.79 50.64 12.16
C GLY A 1126 13.79 51.09 13.22
N LEU A 1127 12.98 50.17 13.75
CA LEU A 1127 12.03 50.41 14.85
C LEU A 1127 12.67 50.28 16.25
N GLY A 1128 13.98 50.01 16.36
CA GLY A 1128 14.71 49.99 17.63
C GLY A 1128 14.64 48.66 18.40
N TYR A 1129 14.31 47.54 17.74
CA TYR A 1129 14.29 46.23 18.41
C TYR A 1129 15.70 45.74 18.75
N ASN A 1130 15.83 45.04 19.88
CA ASN A 1130 17.07 44.39 20.28
C ASN A 1130 17.38 43.22 19.33
N MET A 1131 18.34 43.41 18.42
CA MET A 1131 18.70 42.41 17.41
C MET A 1131 19.34 41.13 17.98
N ASN A 1132 19.67 41.10 19.27
CA ASN A 1132 20.03 39.84 19.95
C ASN A 1132 18.81 38.96 20.24
N LEU A 1133 17.59 39.52 20.25
CA LEU A 1133 16.30 38.86 20.48
C LEU A 1133 15.44 38.80 19.21
N VAL A 1134 15.97 39.21 18.05
CA VAL A 1134 15.31 39.08 16.74
C VAL A 1134 16.06 38.04 15.91
N ARG A 1135 15.43 36.90 15.63
CA ARG A 1135 16.07 35.78 14.93
C ARG A 1135 15.20 35.13 13.88
N THR A 1136 15.84 34.69 12.81
CA THR A 1136 15.23 33.75 11.88
C THR A 1136 15.45 32.33 12.38
N VAL A 1137 14.53 31.43 12.05
CA VAL A 1137 14.60 30.02 12.50
C VAL A 1137 15.82 29.28 11.93
N ASP A 1138 16.30 29.68 10.76
CA ASP A 1138 17.41 29.08 10.01
C ASP A 1138 18.79 29.67 10.33
N GLU A 1139 18.89 30.73 11.15
CA GLU A 1139 20.16 31.31 11.57
C GLU A 1139 20.94 30.37 12.50
N THR A 1140 22.23 30.15 12.22
CA THR A 1140 23.10 29.35 13.07
C THR A 1140 23.54 30.13 14.31
N GLU A 1141 23.54 29.48 15.47
CA GLU A 1141 24.12 30.05 16.68
C GLU A 1141 25.66 30.17 16.51
N PRO A 1142 26.27 31.31 16.87
CA PRO A 1142 27.72 31.48 16.78
C PRO A 1142 28.43 30.45 17.67
N THR A 1143 29.49 29.86 17.13
CA THR A 1143 30.26 28.74 17.69
C THR A 1143 30.89 29.02 19.07
N SER A 1144 30.84 30.27 19.55
CA SER A 1144 31.33 30.70 20.85
C SER A 1144 30.35 30.47 22.01
N ALA A 1145 29.13 29.97 21.75
CA ALA A 1145 28.17 29.57 22.78
C ALA A 1145 28.18 28.04 22.99
N LYS A 1146 29.35 27.46 23.33
CA LYS A 1146 29.38 26.15 24.01
C LYS A 1146 29.37 26.43 25.51
N ILE A 1147 28.23 26.12 26.13
CA ILE A 1147 27.94 25.92 27.58
C ILE A 1147 28.67 26.88 28.53
#